data_AF-A0A0F9QYV3-F1
#
_entry.id   AF-A0A0F9QYV3-F1
#
_cell.length_a   1.000
_cell.length_b   1.000
_cell.length_c   1.000
_cell.angle_alpha   90.00
_cell.angle_beta   90.00
_cell.angle_gamma   90.00
#
_symmetry.space_group_name_H-M   'P 1'
#
loop_
_entity.id
_entity.type
_entity.pdbx_description
1 polymer ?
#
loop_
_entity_poly.entity_id
_entity_poly.type
_entity_poly.pdbx_seq_one_letter_code
_entity_poly.pdbx_strand_id
1 'polypeptide(L)'
;MNIIKKYILILFISLLAFPLEVSSGIQSEGELPPRFKNWLEQEVNYIITPIEKEVFLQLQTDRERDFFIEAFWKHRDPTSGTPANEFKEEHYRRIKHANHQFGRSVPWPGWETDRGRIYIILGEPRGVDRHTGDSEIYNSEVWFYQGLTQYGLPAGFNLVFFQKDGVGEYVLYSPSADGPQALLTSYFGDQGDYIQAFKTLKKINPTLAKVSFSLIPGESSLYGRPSLASDMLIQNIYTVPQKELKDKYAQKFLAYKDKVEVEYSANYIDNDSSIKILQNPPGVYFVHYIVEIMKFSMQQYQDKYSTHLKINGNVSDSEGNTIYQYEGSISIELDEDQLKSIAYKPFAIYDMFPLIAGSYKFSVIIKNEVSKEFTSVEKDIIIPKDDSALGMSSLVLGYKMDQVSSEAQNLKAFKLGSFQILHQPKNIFRPQDTLFLAFQITSLSSDLRQKGQLKYEFFKDDEPFLNFTRKVNQYEGGVNFKHEFSLQEFPPGYYRLQVGLWDGEQEILSEEENFGISSVSAFPRPWIHTKTLPPPDHPVYSFLLGKQLFSKGEVNKAQARLEEAFQKKPGSLDFAVNLAQVYSVLKKHHQVKQVLMAFSDVSEVPYQLYFLLGKSHQALGEFDQAITVYNKALSHYGINLNLLNSIGECYYRLGIWDEALAAWEKSLEINDHQPDVEEKVIILKKKDI
;
A
#
# COMPACT_ATOMS: atom_id res chain seq x y z
N MET A 1 29.49 36.30 -58.32
CA MET A 1 28.65 35.30 -59.00
C MET A 1 29.50 34.06 -59.20
N ASN A 2 29.20 32.97 -58.47
CA ASN A 2 29.56 31.57 -58.75
C ASN A 2 31.08 31.21 -58.72
N ILE A 3 31.58 30.12 -58.13
CA ILE A 3 31.01 28.79 -57.87
C ILE A 3 31.96 28.00 -56.90
N ILE A 4 31.34 27.30 -55.93
CA ILE A 4 31.65 25.96 -55.35
C ILE A 4 32.97 25.69 -54.58
N LYS A 5 32.83 25.29 -53.30
CA LYS A 5 33.83 24.59 -52.48
C LYS A 5 33.26 23.31 -51.86
N LYS A 6 33.99 22.20 -52.07
CA LYS A 6 34.32 21.05 -51.19
C LYS A 6 33.25 20.40 -50.30
N TYR A 7 33.11 19.07 -50.45
CA TYR A 7 32.96 18.14 -49.32
C TYR A 7 33.80 16.87 -49.53
N ILE A 8 34.56 16.47 -48.51
CA ILE A 8 35.23 15.18 -48.38
C ILE A 8 34.53 14.42 -47.25
N LEU A 9 34.27 13.16 -47.55
CA LEU A 9 33.51 12.14 -46.82
C LEU A 9 34.31 11.60 -45.63
N ILE A 10 33.71 11.58 -44.42
CA ILE A 10 34.10 10.68 -43.33
C ILE A 10 32.81 10.01 -42.83
N LEU A 11 32.78 8.69 -42.95
CA LEU A 11 31.68 7.81 -42.58
C LEU A 11 31.62 7.67 -41.05
N PHE A 12 30.51 8.07 -40.43
CA PHE A 12 30.15 7.68 -39.06
C PHE A 12 29.10 6.58 -39.16
N ILE A 13 29.43 5.36 -38.73
CA ILE A 13 28.45 4.30 -38.51
C ILE A 13 27.84 4.53 -37.12
N SER A 14 26.67 5.15 -37.08
CA SER A 14 25.84 5.22 -35.88
C SER A 14 25.12 3.88 -35.69
N LEU A 15 25.44 3.14 -34.63
CA LEU A 15 24.54 2.10 -34.11
C LEU A 15 23.27 2.83 -33.62
N LEU A 16 22.17 2.66 -34.35
CA LEU A 16 20.83 3.01 -33.88
C LEU A 16 20.49 2.08 -32.72
N ALA A 17 20.58 2.61 -31.50
CA ALA A 17 19.92 2.02 -30.35
C ALA A 17 18.41 2.09 -30.60
N PHE A 18 17.79 0.93 -30.82
CA PHE A 18 16.34 0.81 -30.72
C PHE A 18 15.97 1.07 -29.25
N PRO A 19 15.14 2.08 -28.94
CA PRO A 19 14.54 2.13 -27.62
C PRO A 19 13.67 0.88 -27.48
N LEU A 20 13.95 0.07 -26.46
CA LEU A 20 12.98 -0.87 -25.93
C LEU A 20 11.81 -0.03 -25.41
N GLU A 21 10.82 0.20 -26.27
CA GLU A 21 9.49 0.58 -25.83
C GLU A 21 8.98 -0.53 -24.94
N VAL A 22 9.03 -0.31 -23.64
CA VAL A 22 8.15 -0.99 -22.70
C VAL A 22 6.75 -0.53 -23.11
N SER A 23 6.04 -1.34 -23.92
CA SER A 23 4.65 -1.05 -24.21
C SER A 23 3.91 -1.01 -22.88
N SER A 24 3.41 0.15 -22.49
CA SER A 24 2.35 0.21 -21.50
C SER A 24 1.17 -0.57 -22.08
N GLY A 25 1.06 -1.83 -21.68
CA GLY A 25 0.04 -2.77 -22.13
C GLY A 25 -1.34 -2.40 -21.59
N ILE A 26 -1.83 -1.20 -21.92
CA ILE A 26 -3.23 -0.87 -21.81
C ILE A 26 -3.88 -1.55 -23.00
N GLN A 27 -4.48 -2.72 -22.79
CA GLN A 27 -5.34 -3.32 -23.81
C GLN A 27 -6.45 -2.32 -24.13
N SER A 28 -6.57 -1.92 -25.38
CA SER A 28 -7.69 -1.10 -25.83
C SER A 28 -9.01 -1.83 -25.58
N GLU A 29 -10.09 -1.09 -25.31
CA GLU A 29 -11.45 -1.61 -25.02
C GLU A 29 -11.97 -2.63 -26.08
N GLY A 30 -11.32 -2.74 -27.24
CA GLY A 30 -11.64 -3.67 -28.33
C GLY A 30 -11.26 -5.14 -28.15
N GLU A 31 -10.42 -5.52 -27.16
CA GLU A 31 -9.94 -6.92 -27.00
C GLU A 31 -10.62 -7.72 -25.88
N LEU A 32 -11.55 -7.14 -25.12
CA LEU A 32 -12.22 -7.85 -24.03
C LEU A 32 -13.15 -8.96 -24.56
N PRO A 33 -13.14 -10.17 -23.96
CA PRO A 33 -14.14 -11.19 -24.26
C PRO A 33 -15.57 -10.65 -24.08
N PRO A 34 -16.55 -11.09 -24.89
CA PRO A 34 -17.87 -10.46 -24.97
C PRO A 34 -18.59 -10.30 -23.62
N ARG A 35 -18.43 -11.26 -22.71
CA ARG A 35 -18.98 -11.22 -21.34
C ARG A 35 -18.42 -10.03 -20.54
N PHE A 36 -17.11 -9.84 -20.53
CA PHE A 36 -16.45 -8.78 -19.77
C PHE A 36 -16.67 -7.41 -20.39
N LYS A 37 -16.72 -7.36 -21.72
CA LYS A 37 -17.12 -6.15 -22.44
C LYS A 37 -18.55 -5.72 -22.08
N ASN A 38 -19.50 -6.66 -22.10
CA ASN A 38 -20.88 -6.39 -21.72
C ASN A 38 -21.00 -5.91 -20.26
N TRP A 39 -20.30 -6.58 -19.34
CA TRP A 39 -20.25 -6.17 -17.94
C TRP A 39 -19.75 -4.72 -17.79
N LEU A 40 -18.60 -4.39 -18.39
CA LEU A 40 -17.97 -3.08 -18.28
C LEU A 40 -18.78 -1.96 -18.94
N GLU A 41 -19.26 -2.19 -20.16
CA GLU A 41 -19.88 -1.16 -21.01
C GLU A 41 -21.37 -0.99 -20.78
N GLN A 42 -22.07 -2.02 -20.30
CA GLN A 42 -23.53 -1.99 -20.15
C GLN A 42 -23.96 -2.15 -18.70
N GLU A 43 -23.41 -3.15 -18.00
CA GLU A 43 -23.89 -3.46 -16.65
C GLU A 43 -23.41 -2.44 -15.63
N VAL A 44 -22.14 -2.00 -15.66
CA VAL A 44 -21.58 -1.14 -14.61
C VAL A 44 -21.15 0.25 -15.07
N ASN A 45 -21.38 0.62 -16.33
CA ASN A 45 -20.88 1.84 -16.97
C ASN A 45 -21.10 3.14 -16.16
N TYR A 46 -22.23 3.25 -15.46
CA TYR A 46 -22.55 4.45 -14.68
C TYR A 46 -22.08 4.39 -13.22
N ILE A 47 -21.63 3.24 -12.73
CA ILE A 47 -21.26 3.04 -11.33
C ILE A 47 -19.80 2.63 -11.12
N ILE A 48 -19.09 2.24 -12.19
CA ILE A 48 -17.66 1.96 -12.17
C ILE A 48 -16.86 3.28 -12.15
N THR A 49 -15.83 3.34 -11.30
CA THR A 49 -14.96 4.51 -11.22
C THR A 49 -13.93 4.51 -12.34
N PRO A 50 -13.35 5.67 -12.69
CA PRO A 50 -12.29 5.72 -13.71
C PRO A 50 -11.10 4.82 -13.38
N ILE A 51 -10.71 4.74 -12.11
CA ILE A 51 -9.60 3.91 -11.62
C ILE A 51 -9.97 2.41 -11.73
N GLU A 52 -11.17 2.03 -11.31
CA GLU A 52 -11.63 0.63 -11.45
C GLU A 52 -11.66 0.19 -12.91
N LYS A 53 -12.14 1.06 -13.82
CA LYS A 53 -12.17 0.79 -15.26
C LYS A 53 -10.76 0.61 -15.81
N GLU A 54 -9.82 1.48 -15.46
CA GLU A 54 -8.43 1.38 -15.87
C GLU A 54 -7.79 0.07 -15.38
N VAL A 55 -7.98 -0.27 -14.11
CA VAL A 55 -7.45 -1.52 -13.52
C VAL A 55 -8.05 -2.73 -14.22
N PHE A 56 -9.36 -2.76 -14.47
CA PHE A 56 -10.04 -3.88 -15.13
C PHE A 56 -9.51 -4.14 -16.54
N LEU A 57 -9.19 -3.07 -17.28
CA LEU A 57 -8.62 -3.15 -18.64
C LEU A 57 -7.17 -3.65 -18.65
N GLN A 58 -6.43 -3.54 -17.54
CA GLN A 58 -5.05 -4.05 -17.43
C GLN A 58 -4.97 -5.53 -17.03
N LEU A 59 -6.10 -6.15 -16.65
CA LEU A 59 -6.16 -7.57 -16.28
C LEU A 59 -5.97 -8.45 -17.52
N GLN A 60 -5.13 -9.48 -17.38
CA GLN A 60 -4.67 -10.30 -18.51
C GLN A 60 -5.50 -11.57 -18.66
N THR A 61 -6.01 -12.11 -17.55
CA THR A 61 -6.73 -13.40 -17.53
C THR A 61 -8.19 -13.25 -17.16
N ASP A 62 -9.02 -14.16 -17.67
CA ASP A 62 -10.45 -14.21 -17.32
C ASP A 62 -10.67 -14.47 -15.83
N ARG A 63 -9.79 -15.26 -15.20
CA ARG A 63 -9.81 -15.50 -13.75
C ARG A 63 -9.61 -14.22 -12.96
N GLU A 64 -8.62 -13.40 -13.31
CA GLU A 64 -8.41 -12.08 -12.66
C GLU A 64 -9.64 -11.18 -12.82
N ARG A 65 -10.26 -11.15 -14.01
CA ARG A 65 -11.47 -10.35 -14.28
C ARG A 65 -12.66 -10.84 -13.46
N ASP A 66 -12.87 -12.14 -13.35
CA ASP A 66 -13.94 -12.72 -12.53
C ASP A 66 -13.79 -12.31 -11.05
N PHE A 67 -12.59 -12.44 -10.49
CA PHE A 67 -12.31 -11.98 -9.12
C PHE A 67 -12.49 -10.47 -8.95
N PHE A 68 -12.11 -9.67 -9.94
CA PHE A 68 -12.35 -8.23 -9.90
C PHE A 68 -13.85 -7.91 -9.87
N ILE A 69 -14.67 -8.60 -10.66
CA ILE A 69 -16.13 -8.43 -10.67
C ILE A 69 -16.73 -8.81 -9.31
N GLU A 70 -16.28 -9.91 -8.71
CA GLU A 70 -16.70 -10.30 -7.36
C GLU A 70 -16.33 -9.23 -6.31
N ALA A 71 -15.09 -8.74 -6.35
CA ALA A 71 -14.61 -7.66 -5.49
C ALA A 71 -15.44 -6.38 -5.65
N PHE A 72 -15.69 -5.99 -6.90
CA PHE A 72 -16.44 -4.80 -7.27
C PHE A 72 -17.80 -4.75 -6.59
N TRP A 73 -18.53 -5.88 -6.61
CA TRP A 73 -19.81 -5.99 -5.94
C TRP A 73 -19.67 -6.06 -4.42
N LYS A 74 -18.71 -6.84 -3.91
CA LYS A 74 -18.46 -6.97 -2.46
C LYS A 74 -18.16 -5.63 -1.79
N HIS A 75 -17.40 -4.75 -2.43
CA HIS A 75 -17.11 -3.40 -1.90
C HIS A 75 -18.31 -2.45 -1.90
N ARG A 76 -19.35 -2.75 -2.69
CA ARG A 76 -20.61 -2.00 -2.77
C ARG A 76 -21.75 -2.66 -1.98
N ASP A 77 -21.45 -3.71 -1.21
CA ASP A 77 -22.43 -4.41 -0.36
C ASP A 77 -22.66 -3.66 0.96
N PRO A 78 -23.85 -3.08 1.19
CA PRO A 78 -24.16 -2.36 2.43
C PRO A 78 -24.33 -3.28 3.65
N THR A 79 -24.59 -4.58 3.43
CA THR A 79 -24.99 -5.53 4.47
C THR A 79 -24.32 -6.90 4.26
N SER A 80 -22.98 -6.94 4.34
CA SER A 80 -22.18 -8.19 4.17
C SER A 80 -22.52 -9.39 5.08
N GLY A 81 -23.53 -9.29 5.96
CA GLY A 81 -24.06 -10.38 6.78
C GLY A 81 -25.23 -11.15 6.15
N THR A 82 -25.81 -10.69 5.03
CA THR A 82 -26.80 -11.43 4.23
C THR A 82 -26.11 -12.15 3.07
N PRO A 83 -26.60 -13.32 2.62
CA PRO A 83 -26.02 -14.01 1.46
C PRO A 83 -26.21 -13.27 0.12
N ALA A 84 -27.09 -12.27 0.07
CA ALA A 84 -27.45 -11.53 -1.13
C ALA A 84 -26.93 -10.09 -1.03
N ASN A 85 -26.34 -9.58 -2.11
CA ASN A 85 -25.88 -8.19 -2.18
C ASN A 85 -27.05 -7.30 -2.65
N GLU A 86 -27.67 -6.60 -1.71
CA GLU A 86 -28.87 -5.81 -1.97
C GLU A 86 -28.61 -4.65 -2.95
N PHE A 87 -27.41 -4.06 -2.92
CA PHE A 87 -27.03 -3.00 -3.87
C PHE A 87 -26.95 -3.54 -5.30
N LYS A 88 -26.33 -4.71 -5.48
CA LYS A 88 -26.23 -5.38 -6.78
C LYS A 88 -27.62 -5.69 -7.32
N GLU A 89 -28.50 -6.28 -6.51
CA GLU A 89 -29.87 -6.60 -6.91
C GLU A 89 -30.67 -5.35 -7.31
N GLU A 90 -30.59 -4.30 -6.50
CA GLU A 90 -31.24 -3.02 -6.76
C GLU A 90 -30.72 -2.38 -8.05
N HIS A 91 -29.41 -2.42 -8.29
CA HIS A 91 -28.79 -1.90 -9.51
C HIS A 91 -29.31 -2.60 -10.77
N TYR A 92 -29.32 -3.93 -10.80
CA TYR A 92 -29.89 -4.67 -11.93
C TYR A 92 -31.40 -4.47 -12.07
N ARG A 93 -32.13 -4.28 -10.94
CA ARG A 93 -33.55 -3.91 -10.97
C ARG A 93 -33.76 -2.57 -11.68
N ARG A 94 -32.90 -1.57 -11.41
CA ARG A 94 -32.94 -0.25 -12.06
C ARG A 94 -32.63 -0.33 -13.54
N ILE A 95 -31.61 -1.10 -13.95
CA ILE A 95 -31.32 -1.32 -15.39
C ILE A 95 -32.52 -1.95 -16.10
N LYS A 96 -33.12 -2.99 -15.50
CA LYS A 96 -34.30 -3.64 -16.06
C LYS A 96 -35.49 -2.68 -16.18
N HIS A 97 -35.71 -1.86 -15.15
CA HIS A 97 -36.73 -0.81 -15.16
C HIS A 97 -36.47 0.22 -16.28
N ALA A 98 -35.25 0.73 -16.38
CA ALA A 98 -34.85 1.70 -17.40
C ALA A 98 -35.08 1.15 -18.81
N ASN A 99 -34.63 -0.08 -19.08
CA ASN A 99 -34.86 -0.74 -20.36
C ASN A 99 -36.35 -0.91 -20.68
N HIS A 100 -37.15 -1.28 -19.69
CA HIS A 100 -38.58 -1.52 -19.88
C HIS A 100 -39.41 -0.24 -20.05
N GLN A 101 -39.08 0.83 -19.34
CA GLN A 101 -39.85 2.08 -19.33
C GLN A 101 -39.33 3.09 -20.36
N PHE A 102 -38.02 3.25 -20.48
CA PHE A 102 -37.41 4.31 -21.27
C PHE A 102 -36.89 3.84 -22.63
N GLY A 103 -36.76 2.53 -22.85
CA GLY A 103 -36.33 1.96 -24.14
C GLY A 103 -37.44 1.80 -25.19
N ARG A 104 -38.72 2.02 -24.85
CA ARG A 104 -39.84 1.76 -25.77
C ARG A 104 -39.99 2.79 -26.88
N SER A 105 -39.49 4.01 -26.66
CA SER A 105 -39.66 5.17 -27.54
C SER A 105 -38.42 5.51 -28.36
N VAL A 106 -37.39 4.68 -28.29
CA VAL A 106 -36.07 4.87 -28.93
C VAL A 106 -35.56 3.55 -29.52
N PRO A 107 -34.64 3.57 -30.50
CA PRO A 107 -34.13 2.34 -31.12
C PRO A 107 -33.01 1.64 -30.33
N TRP A 108 -32.51 2.23 -29.25
CA TRP A 108 -31.51 1.65 -28.34
C TRP A 108 -32.12 1.27 -26.97
N PRO A 109 -31.43 0.46 -26.14
CA PRO A 109 -31.90 0.10 -24.82
C PRO A 109 -32.12 1.31 -23.91
N GLY A 110 -33.14 1.23 -23.04
CA GLY A 110 -33.50 2.33 -22.16
C GLY A 110 -32.41 2.75 -21.15
N TRP A 111 -31.46 1.88 -20.81
CA TRP A 111 -30.33 2.25 -19.96
C TRP A 111 -29.42 3.32 -20.58
N GLU A 112 -29.32 3.39 -21.91
CA GLU A 112 -28.53 4.40 -22.63
C GLU A 112 -29.21 5.77 -22.69
N THR A 113 -30.51 5.86 -22.36
CA THR A 113 -31.25 7.13 -22.38
C THR A 113 -30.91 8.01 -21.18
N ASP A 114 -31.08 9.33 -21.31
CA ASP A 114 -30.86 10.26 -20.19
C ASP A 114 -31.72 9.94 -18.96
N ARG A 115 -33.00 9.59 -19.18
CA ARG A 115 -33.89 9.12 -18.09
C ARG A 115 -33.39 7.83 -17.45
N GLY A 116 -32.93 6.88 -18.27
CA GLY A 116 -32.38 5.62 -17.80
C GLY A 116 -31.12 5.81 -16.97
N ARG A 117 -30.17 6.60 -17.46
CA ARG A 117 -28.94 6.96 -16.75
C ARG A 117 -29.23 7.57 -15.38
N ILE A 118 -30.11 8.57 -15.33
CA ILE A 118 -30.47 9.23 -14.06
C ILE A 118 -31.17 8.25 -13.12
N TYR A 119 -32.10 7.43 -13.61
CA TYR A 119 -32.80 6.43 -12.80
C TYR A 119 -31.85 5.36 -12.25
N ILE A 120 -30.84 4.95 -13.01
CA ILE A 120 -29.82 3.99 -12.54
C ILE A 120 -29.00 4.62 -11.41
N ILE A 121 -28.52 5.85 -11.60
CA ILE A 121 -27.66 6.56 -10.63
C ILE A 121 -28.42 6.92 -9.35
N LEU A 122 -29.56 7.59 -9.46
CA LEU A 122 -30.29 8.17 -8.32
C LEU A 122 -31.42 7.29 -7.79
N GLY A 123 -31.89 6.32 -8.58
CA GLY A 123 -33.07 5.53 -8.26
C GLY A 123 -34.38 6.21 -8.66
N GLU A 124 -35.47 5.80 -8.02
CA GLU A 124 -36.81 6.31 -8.32
C GLU A 124 -36.99 7.74 -7.78
N PRO A 125 -37.47 8.70 -8.60
CA PRO A 125 -37.76 10.03 -8.12
C PRO A 125 -38.92 10.02 -7.12
N ARG A 126 -38.94 10.97 -6.19
CA ARG A 126 -40.01 11.12 -5.20
C ARG A 126 -41.36 11.49 -5.84
N GLY A 127 -41.30 12.20 -6.97
CA GLY A 127 -42.46 12.58 -7.76
C GLY A 127 -42.08 12.86 -9.20
N VAL A 128 -43.03 12.62 -10.12
CA VAL A 128 -42.88 12.91 -11.54
C VAL A 128 -44.09 13.71 -12.00
N ASP A 129 -43.87 14.97 -12.35
CA ASP A 129 -44.89 15.82 -12.96
C ASP A 129 -44.76 15.74 -14.48
N ARG A 130 -45.83 15.32 -15.17
CA ARG A 130 -45.85 15.16 -16.62
C ARG A 130 -46.59 16.31 -17.28
N HIS A 131 -45.93 16.95 -18.25
CA HIS A 131 -46.49 18.00 -19.08
C HIS A 131 -46.55 17.49 -20.52
N THR A 132 -47.67 16.87 -20.89
CA THR A 132 -47.86 16.23 -22.20
C THR A 132 -49.17 16.69 -22.86
N GLY A 133 -49.20 16.73 -24.19
CA GLY A 133 -50.43 16.99 -24.95
C GLY A 133 -50.85 18.46 -25.04
N ASP A 134 -49.95 19.37 -24.69
CA ASP A 134 -50.10 20.81 -24.93
C ASP A 134 -49.39 21.15 -26.26
N SER A 135 -50.06 21.87 -27.15
CA SER A 135 -49.52 22.21 -28.46
C SER A 135 -48.43 23.28 -28.42
N GLU A 136 -48.33 24.05 -27.33
CA GLU A 136 -47.41 25.18 -27.19
C GLU A 136 -46.09 24.81 -26.47
N ILE A 137 -46.01 23.64 -25.84
CA ILE A 137 -44.80 23.14 -25.16
C ILE A 137 -44.42 21.73 -25.63
N TYR A 138 -43.12 21.44 -25.61
CA TYR A 138 -42.68 20.07 -25.83
C TYR A 138 -43.07 19.19 -24.65
N ASN A 139 -43.41 17.94 -24.94
CA ASN A 139 -43.69 16.94 -23.92
C ASN A 139 -42.50 16.86 -22.96
N SER A 140 -42.77 17.10 -21.67
CA SER A 140 -41.75 17.21 -20.64
C SER A 140 -42.13 16.43 -19.38
N GLU A 141 -41.14 15.90 -18.68
CA GLU A 141 -41.28 15.31 -17.35
C GLU A 141 -40.38 16.05 -16.36
N VAL A 142 -40.92 16.45 -15.22
CA VAL A 142 -40.18 17.06 -14.12
C VAL A 142 -40.09 16.05 -13.00
N TRP A 143 -38.89 15.55 -12.74
CA TRP A 143 -38.59 14.57 -11.71
C TRP A 143 -38.08 15.28 -10.46
N PHE A 144 -38.70 15.04 -9.31
CA PHE A 144 -38.31 15.65 -8.04
C PHE A 144 -37.52 14.66 -7.16
N TYR A 145 -36.37 15.10 -6.67
CA TYR A 145 -35.52 14.36 -5.74
C TYR A 145 -35.33 15.14 -4.43
N GLN A 146 -35.21 14.42 -3.32
CA GLN A 146 -34.99 14.99 -1.99
C GLN A 146 -34.24 13.98 -1.11
N GLY A 147 -33.46 14.45 -0.13
CA GLY A 147 -32.84 13.57 0.87
C GLY A 147 -31.55 12.88 0.39
N LEU A 148 -30.84 13.49 -0.55
CA LEU A 148 -29.59 12.99 -1.13
C LEU A 148 -28.37 13.84 -0.73
N THR A 149 -28.47 14.58 0.38
CA THR A 149 -27.42 15.50 0.84
C THR A 149 -26.12 14.80 1.25
N GLN A 150 -26.20 13.52 1.65
CA GLN A 150 -25.03 12.69 1.93
C GLN A 150 -24.10 12.52 0.71
N TYR A 151 -24.64 12.68 -0.50
CA TYR A 151 -23.88 12.64 -1.75
C TYR A 151 -23.38 14.03 -2.20
N GLY A 152 -23.51 15.04 -1.34
CA GLY A 152 -23.20 16.44 -1.67
C GLY A 152 -24.17 17.04 -2.69
N LEU A 153 -25.39 16.51 -2.80
CA LEU A 153 -26.46 17.09 -3.61
C LEU A 153 -27.33 18.06 -2.77
N PRO A 154 -28.09 18.98 -3.41
CA PRO A 154 -29.01 19.87 -2.71
C PRO A 154 -30.09 19.12 -1.91
N ALA A 155 -30.64 19.76 -0.88
CA ALA A 155 -31.67 19.18 -0.01
C ALA A 155 -32.90 18.68 -0.78
N GLY A 156 -33.27 19.38 -1.86
CA GLY A 156 -34.18 18.92 -2.89
C GLY A 156 -33.88 19.62 -4.21
N PHE A 157 -34.16 18.96 -5.32
CA PHE A 157 -33.92 19.48 -6.66
C PHE A 157 -34.83 18.79 -7.67
N ASN A 158 -34.95 19.39 -8.85
CA ASN A 158 -35.70 18.88 -9.98
C ASN A 158 -34.74 18.47 -11.10
N LEU A 159 -35.17 17.55 -11.96
CA LEU A 159 -34.56 17.28 -13.25
C LEU A 159 -35.67 17.34 -14.28
N VAL A 160 -35.44 18.05 -15.38
CA VAL A 160 -36.43 18.17 -16.45
C VAL A 160 -35.94 17.34 -17.62
N PHE A 161 -36.80 16.51 -18.18
CA PHE A 161 -36.54 15.79 -19.42
C PHE A 161 -37.59 16.20 -20.45
N PHE A 162 -37.19 16.44 -21.69
CA PHE A 162 -38.12 16.91 -22.73
C PHE A 162 -37.80 16.31 -24.10
N GLN A 163 -38.82 16.23 -24.96
CA GLN A 163 -38.67 15.77 -26.35
C GLN A 163 -38.38 16.95 -27.27
N LYS A 164 -37.10 17.22 -27.56
CA LYS A 164 -36.64 18.41 -28.30
C LYS A 164 -37.30 18.63 -29.66
N ASP A 165 -37.70 17.56 -30.35
CA ASP A 165 -38.37 17.59 -31.65
C ASP A 165 -39.83 17.09 -31.58
N GLY A 166 -40.41 17.03 -30.37
CA GLY A 166 -41.79 16.60 -30.12
C GLY A 166 -42.04 15.10 -30.20
N VAL A 167 -41.06 14.31 -30.65
CA VAL A 167 -41.10 12.84 -30.71
C VAL A 167 -39.75 12.24 -30.34
N GLY A 168 -39.73 10.97 -29.95
CA GLY A 168 -38.50 10.23 -29.67
C GLY A 168 -38.02 10.35 -28.21
N GLU A 169 -36.72 10.54 -28.02
CA GLU A 169 -36.10 10.53 -26.70
C GLU A 169 -36.48 11.74 -25.84
N TYR A 170 -36.63 11.49 -24.54
CA TYR A 170 -36.65 12.53 -23.52
C TYR A 170 -35.22 12.81 -23.08
N VAL A 171 -34.66 13.92 -23.56
CA VAL A 171 -33.29 14.37 -23.24
C VAL A 171 -33.29 15.23 -21.98
N LEU A 172 -32.20 15.17 -21.21
CA LEU A 172 -32.04 15.95 -19.99
C LEU A 172 -31.85 17.43 -20.33
N TYR A 173 -32.72 18.26 -19.76
CA TYR A 173 -32.71 19.71 -19.90
C TYR A 173 -31.60 20.34 -19.07
N SER A 174 -30.78 21.18 -19.70
CA SER A 174 -29.85 22.08 -19.04
C SER A 174 -30.38 23.51 -19.11
N PRO A 175 -30.64 24.17 -17.96
CA PRO A 175 -31.07 25.56 -17.97
C PRO A 175 -30.12 26.47 -18.75
N SER A 176 -28.80 26.30 -18.64
CA SER A 176 -27.83 27.18 -19.30
C SER A 176 -27.62 26.87 -20.78
N ALA A 177 -27.69 25.60 -21.19
CA ALA A 177 -27.48 25.20 -22.57
C ALA A 177 -28.75 25.34 -23.42
N ASP A 178 -29.91 25.01 -22.85
CA ASP A 178 -31.18 24.96 -23.57
C ASP A 178 -32.02 26.23 -23.37
N GLY A 179 -32.06 26.77 -22.14
CA GLY A 179 -32.87 27.93 -21.78
C GLY A 179 -34.39 27.66 -21.82
N PRO A 180 -35.24 28.57 -21.29
CA PRO A 180 -36.68 28.35 -21.23
C PRO A 180 -37.36 28.18 -22.60
N GLN A 181 -36.78 28.77 -23.64
CA GLN A 181 -37.27 28.70 -25.01
C GLN A 181 -37.26 27.28 -25.58
N ALA A 182 -36.33 26.42 -25.16
CA ALA A 182 -36.23 25.05 -25.66
C ALA A 182 -37.41 24.18 -25.25
N LEU A 183 -38.20 24.60 -24.26
CA LEU A 183 -39.40 23.91 -23.80
C LEU A 183 -40.65 24.30 -24.59
N LEU A 184 -40.57 25.30 -25.48
CA LEU A 184 -41.68 25.78 -26.30
C LEU A 184 -41.61 25.17 -27.71
N THR A 185 -42.74 24.72 -28.25
CA THR A 185 -42.82 24.18 -29.63
C THR A 185 -42.64 25.27 -30.69
N SER A 186 -42.92 26.52 -30.36
CA SER A 186 -42.81 27.67 -31.26
C SER A 186 -42.51 28.95 -30.48
N TYR A 187 -41.24 29.37 -30.48
CA TYR A 187 -40.81 30.64 -29.88
C TYR A 187 -40.22 31.58 -30.93
N PHE A 188 -40.91 32.71 -31.17
CA PHE A 188 -40.55 33.71 -32.19
C PHE A 188 -39.82 34.94 -31.61
N GLY A 189 -39.41 34.89 -30.33
CA GLY A 189 -38.66 35.96 -29.67
C GLY A 189 -37.14 35.86 -29.89
N ASP A 190 -36.40 36.80 -29.30
CA ASP A 190 -34.93 36.73 -29.27
C ASP A 190 -34.48 35.51 -28.46
N GLN A 191 -33.67 34.65 -29.08
CA GLN A 191 -33.11 33.44 -28.47
C GLN A 191 -32.14 33.76 -27.32
N GLY A 192 -31.57 34.97 -27.29
CA GLY A 192 -30.75 35.46 -26.18
C GLY A 192 -31.54 36.05 -25.01
N ASP A 193 -32.84 36.31 -25.17
CA ASP A 193 -33.71 36.88 -24.13
C ASP A 193 -34.47 35.79 -23.36
N TYR A 194 -33.76 35.17 -22.42
CA TYR A 194 -34.32 34.15 -21.54
C TYR A 194 -35.48 34.67 -20.67
N ILE A 195 -35.52 35.98 -20.37
CA ILE A 195 -36.58 36.58 -19.53
C ILE A 195 -37.90 36.60 -20.31
N GLN A 196 -37.85 36.99 -21.58
CA GLN A 196 -39.02 36.95 -22.46
C GLN A 196 -39.50 35.52 -22.68
N ALA A 197 -38.58 34.58 -22.92
CA ALA A 197 -38.91 33.16 -23.07
C ALA A 197 -39.58 32.60 -21.80
N PHE A 198 -39.02 32.87 -20.62
CA PHE A 198 -39.61 32.48 -19.33
C PHE A 198 -41.00 33.09 -19.10
N LYS A 199 -41.18 34.38 -19.39
CA LYS A 199 -42.50 35.04 -19.26
C LYS A 199 -43.54 34.39 -20.16
N THR A 200 -43.13 33.97 -21.36
CA THR A 200 -43.98 33.27 -22.32
C THR A 200 -44.33 31.88 -21.79
N LEU A 201 -43.33 31.09 -21.41
CA LEU A 201 -43.51 29.77 -20.82
C LEU A 201 -44.37 29.82 -19.55
N LYS A 202 -44.20 30.84 -18.70
CA LYS A 202 -44.99 31.02 -17.47
C LYS A 202 -46.47 31.29 -17.73
N LYS A 203 -46.82 31.91 -18.85
CA LYS A 203 -48.23 32.12 -19.24
C LYS A 203 -48.90 30.82 -19.67
N ILE A 204 -48.15 29.97 -20.38
CA ILE A 204 -48.62 28.68 -20.90
C ILE A 204 -48.63 27.63 -19.77
N ASN A 205 -47.48 27.41 -19.14
CA ASN A 205 -47.28 26.41 -18.11
C ASN A 205 -46.48 26.99 -16.92
N PRO A 206 -47.17 27.52 -15.89
CA PRO A 206 -46.53 28.12 -14.72
C PRO A 206 -45.64 27.17 -13.92
N THR A 207 -45.94 25.87 -13.92
CA THR A 207 -45.19 24.84 -13.20
C THR A 207 -43.86 24.54 -13.88
N LEU A 208 -43.88 24.32 -15.20
CA LEU A 208 -42.68 24.07 -15.99
C LEU A 208 -41.77 25.30 -16.06
N ALA A 209 -42.36 26.50 -16.13
CA ALA A 209 -41.59 27.74 -16.07
C ALA A 209 -40.75 27.87 -14.78
N LYS A 210 -41.27 27.44 -13.62
CA LYS A 210 -40.54 27.56 -12.34
C LYS A 210 -39.19 26.85 -12.35
N VAL A 211 -39.07 25.76 -13.10
CA VAL A 211 -37.86 24.93 -13.17
C VAL A 211 -36.97 25.24 -14.38
N SER A 212 -37.39 26.15 -15.27
CA SER A 212 -36.65 26.45 -16.50
C SER A 212 -35.42 27.37 -16.28
N PHE A 213 -35.34 28.06 -15.14
CA PHE A 213 -34.18 28.90 -14.81
C PHE A 213 -33.24 28.26 -13.80
N SER A 214 -33.79 27.51 -12.85
CA SER A 214 -33.00 26.71 -11.93
C SER A 214 -33.75 25.42 -11.61
N LEU A 215 -32.98 24.35 -11.56
CA LEU A 215 -33.40 23.04 -11.10
C LEU A 215 -33.46 22.96 -9.56
N ILE A 216 -32.92 23.94 -8.83
CA ILE A 216 -32.83 23.96 -7.37
C ILE A 216 -33.90 24.91 -6.79
N PRO A 217 -34.90 24.39 -6.03
CA PRO A 217 -35.91 25.20 -5.39
C PRO A 217 -35.33 26.30 -4.48
N GLY A 218 -35.83 27.53 -4.63
CA GLY A 218 -35.43 28.67 -3.80
C GLY A 218 -34.14 29.36 -4.25
N GLU A 219 -33.44 28.82 -5.24
CA GLU A 219 -32.29 29.48 -5.84
C GLU A 219 -32.75 30.67 -6.72
N SER A 220 -32.16 31.84 -6.50
CA SER A 220 -32.47 33.03 -7.30
C SER A 220 -31.51 33.13 -8.48
N SER A 221 -32.05 33.10 -9.70
CA SER A 221 -31.30 33.45 -10.91
C SER A 221 -30.85 34.91 -10.84
N LEU A 222 -29.53 35.14 -10.92
CA LEU A 222 -28.95 36.47 -11.02
C LEU A 222 -29.20 37.03 -12.44
N TYR A 223 -29.81 38.21 -12.52
CA TYR A 223 -29.98 38.98 -13.75
C TYR A 223 -30.74 38.27 -14.89
N GLY A 224 -31.64 37.34 -14.57
CA GLY A 224 -32.51 36.69 -15.56
C GLY A 224 -31.77 35.73 -16.50
N ARG A 225 -30.61 35.22 -16.08
CA ARG A 225 -29.86 34.17 -16.77
C ARG A 225 -30.04 32.81 -16.07
N PRO A 226 -30.10 31.70 -16.80
CA PRO A 226 -30.15 30.37 -16.19
C PRO A 226 -28.99 30.11 -15.23
N SER A 227 -29.24 29.34 -14.16
CA SER A 227 -28.25 29.12 -13.09
C SER A 227 -27.17 28.12 -13.48
N LEU A 228 -25.89 28.52 -13.32
CA LEU A 228 -24.73 27.62 -13.39
C LEU A 228 -24.74 26.53 -12.31
N ALA A 229 -25.44 26.75 -11.18
CA ALA A 229 -25.56 25.75 -10.12
C ALA A 229 -26.40 24.54 -10.55
N SER A 230 -27.32 24.73 -11.52
CA SER A 230 -28.10 23.63 -12.10
C SER A 230 -27.24 22.70 -12.94
N ASP A 231 -26.28 23.23 -13.70
CA ASP A 231 -25.35 22.38 -14.45
C ASP A 231 -24.32 21.74 -13.53
N MET A 232 -23.85 22.45 -12.50
CA MET A 232 -23.03 21.84 -11.44
C MET A 232 -23.77 20.71 -10.73
N LEU A 233 -25.08 20.86 -10.48
CA LEU A 233 -25.93 19.78 -9.96
C LEU A 233 -25.91 18.56 -10.89
N ILE A 234 -26.12 18.74 -12.20
CA ILE A 234 -26.09 17.64 -13.19
C ILE A 234 -24.72 16.94 -13.18
N GLN A 235 -23.62 17.70 -13.17
CA GLN A 235 -22.27 17.12 -13.09
C GLN A 235 -22.04 16.38 -11.77
N ASN A 236 -22.51 16.95 -10.65
CA ASN A 236 -22.41 16.33 -9.35
C ASN A 236 -23.20 15.02 -9.28
N ILE A 237 -24.35 14.91 -9.95
CA ILE A 237 -25.13 13.68 -10.04
C ILE A 237 -24.31 12.56 -10.69
N TYR A 238 -23.60 12.85 -11.79
CA TYR A 238 -22.78 11.84 -12.46
C TYR A 238 -21.60 11.32 -11.64
N THR A 239 -21.19 12.06 -10.60
CA THR A 239 -20.12 11.64 -9.68
C THR A 239 -20.65 10.95 -8.43
N VAL A 240 -21.97 10.90 -8.20
CA VAL A 240 -22.58 10.26 -7.02
C VAL A 240 -22.05 8.84 -6.78
N PRO A 241 -21.97 7.95 -7.79
CA PRO A 241 -21.50 6.58 -7.58
C PRO A 241 -20.04 6.48 -7.14
N GLN A 242 -19.25 7.55 -7.32
CA GLN A 242 -17.83 7.61 -6.97
C GLN A 242 -17.61 8.18 -5.56
N LYS A 243 -18.56 8.94 -5.01
CA LYS A 243 -18.38 9.67 -3.73
C LYS A 243 -18.41 8.77 -2.50
N GLU A 244 -19.01 7.59 -2.58
CA GLU A 244 -19.07 6.64 -1.47
C GLU A 244 -17.91 5.63 -1.45
N LEU A 245 -17.15 5.51 -2.55
CA LEU A 245 -16.11 4.49 -2.70
C LEU A 245 -14.70 5.03 -2.46
N LYS A 246 -13.89 4.19 -1.82
CA LYS A 246 -12.44 4.36 -1.79
C LYS A 246 -11.82 3.44 -2.84
N ASP A 247 -11.40 4.01 -3.97
CA ASP A 247 -10.76 3.28 -5.09
C ASP A 247 -9.42 2.61 -4.73
N LYS A 248 -8.98 2.72 -3.47
CA LYS A 248 -7.73 2.14 -2.96
C LYS A 248 -7.67 0.63 -3.20
N TYR A 249 -8.79 -0.09 -3.11
CA TYR A 249 -8.80 -1.54 -3.34
C TYR A 249 -8.41 -1.90 -4.79
N ALA A 250 -8.90 -1.15 -5.78
CA ALA A 250 -8.64 -1.41 -7.20
C ALA A 250 -7.15 -1.16 -7.53
N GLN A 251 -6.57 -0.07 -7.04
CA GLN A 251 -5.14 0.19 -7.20
C GLN A 251 -4.28 -0.91 -6.56
N LYS A 252 -4.70 -1.41 -5.39
CA LYS A 252 -4.01 -2.48 -4.67
C LYS A 252 -4.16 -3.83 -5.37
N PHE A 253 -5.28 -4.10 -6.01
CA PHE A 253 -5.48 -5.31 -6.82
C PHE A 253 -4.34 -5.45 -7.84
N LEU A 254 -4.11 -4.42 -8.66
CA LEU A 254 -3.05 -4.44 -9.68
C LEU A 254 -1.65 -4.57 -9.07
N ALA A 255 -1.35 -3.79 -8.02
CA ALA A 255 -0.03 -3.77 -7.40
C ALA A 255 0.38 -5.09 -6.75
N TYR A 256 -0.60 -5.94 -6.39
CA TYR A 256 -0.36 -7.17 -5.63
C TYR A 256 -0.85 -8.45 -6.32
N LYS A 257 -1.47 -8.39 -7.51
CA LYS A 257 -1.96 -9.58 -8.23
C LYS A 257 -0.87 -10.64 -8.49
N ASP A 258 0.38 -10.22 -8.63
CA ASP A 258 1.52 -11.13 -8.85
C ASP A 258 2.29 -11.44 -7.54
N LYS A 259 1.95 -10.77 -6.43
CA LYS A 259 2.60 -10.93 -5.11
C LYS A 259 1.73 -11.68 -4.10
N VAL A 260 0.44 -11.78 -4.38
CA VAL A 260 -0.57 -12.41 -3.56
C VAL A 260 -1.41 -13.26 -4.49
N GLU A 261 -1.84 -14.44 -4.03
CA GLU A 261 -2.76 -15.29 -4.79
C GLU A 261 -4.01 -14.49 -5.19
N VAL A 262 -4.51 -14.71 -6.41
CA VAL A 262 -5.61 -13.96 -7.04
C VAL A 262 -6.87 -13.94 -6.16
N GLU A 263 -7.08 -14.96 -5.33
CA GLU A 263 -8.19 -15.05 -4.38
C GLU A 263 -8.16 -13.96 -3.29
N TYR A 264 -6.97 -13.46 -2.95
CA TYR A 264 -6.83 -12.36 -2.00
C TYR A 264 -6.86 -11.00 -2.67
N SER A 265 -6.41 -10.86 -3.93
CA SER A 265 -6.30 -9.53 -4.58
C SER A 265 -7.63 -8.80 -4.63
N ALA A 266 -8.74 -9.54 -4.65
CA ALA A 266 -10.12 -9.08 -4.56
C ALA A 266 -10.59 -8.60 -3.16
N ASN A 267 -9.84 -8.90 -2.10
CA ASN A 267 -10.26 -8.77 -0.71
C ASN A 267 -9.32 -7.86 0.11
N TYR A 268 -9.01 -6.68 -0.43
CA TYR A 268 -8.18 -5.71 0.27
C TYR A 268 -8.94 -5.05 1.43
N ILE A 269 -8.34 -5.04 2.63
CA ILE A 269 -8.85 -4.33 3.80
C ILE A 269 -8.06 -3.03 3.99
N ASP A 270 -8.78 -1.93 4.17
CA ASP A 270 -8.20 -0.66 4.58
C ASP A 270 -7.45 -0.78 5.91
N ASN A 271 -6.29 -0.14 5.97
CA ASN A 271 -5.54 0.05 7.20
C ASN A 271 -5.10 1.51 7.34
N ASP A 272 -4.86 1.88 8.59
CA ASP A 272 -3.99 2.99 8.91
C ASP A 272 -2.64 2.45 9.42
N SER A 273 -1.56 3.19 9.17
CA SER A 273 -0.22 2.74 9.54
C SER A 273 0.67 3.87 10.05
N SER A 274 1.52 3.56 11.02
CA SER A 274 2.53 4.48 11.54
C SER A 274 3.88 3.80 11.50
N ILE A 275 4.92 4.53 11.07
CA ILE A 275 6.30 4.03 11.07
C ILE A 275 7.18 5.10 11.72
N LYS A 276 8.02 4.68 12.68
CA LYS A 276 8.95 5.55 13.40
C LYS A 276 10.31 4.88 13.50
N ILE A 277 11.36 5.67 13.36
CA ILE A 277 12.75 5.22 13.45
C ILE A 277 13.29 5.63 14.81
N LEU A 278 13.62 4.65 15.64
CA LEU A 278 14.09 4.86 17.01
C LEU A 278 15.31 3.97 17.27
N GLN A 279 16.24 4.42 18.12
CA GLN A 279 17.39 3.65 18.54
C GLN A 279 17.08 2.82 19.79
N ASN A 280 17.44 1.54 19.78
CA ASN A 280 17.40 0.68 20.96
C ASN A 280 18.19 -0.63 20.78
N PRO A 281 19.45 -0.79 21.26
CA PRO A 281 20.23 0.15 22.08
C PRO A 281 20.80 1.33 21.26
N PRO A 282 21.47 2.31 21.89
CA PRO A 282 22.12 3.40 21.17
C PRO A 282 23.03 2.91 20.04
N GLY A 283 22.94 3.52 18.87
CA GLY A 283 23.67 3.13 17.64
C GLY A 283 23.08 1.93 16.88
N VAL A 284 21.95 1.37 17.33
CA VAL A 284 21.16 0.41 16.54
C VAL A 284 19.77 0.97 16.31
N TYR A 285 19.48 1.29 15.05
CA TYR A 285 18.15 1.74 14.65
C TYR A 285 17.19 0.58 14.45
N PHE A 286 15.98 0.79 14.93
CA PHE A 286 14.83 -0.06 14.69
C PHE A 286 13.76 0.72 13.94
N VAL A 287 13.18 0.05 12.96
CA VAL A 287 11.94 0.47 12.32
C VAL A 287 10.81 -0.05 13.20
N HIS A 288 10.13 0.84 13.89
CA HIS A 288 8.92 0.53 14.64
C HIS A 288 7.72 0.81 13.75
N TYR A 289 6.79 -0.14 13.63
CA TYR A 289 5.61 0.06 12.82
C TYR A 289 4.33 -0.43 13.47
N ILE A 290 3.24 0.23 13.11
CA ILE A 290 1.86 -0.15 13.43
C ILE A 290 1.12 -0.37 12.13
N VAL A 291 0.34 -1.47 12.06
CA VAL A 291 -0.74 -1.62 11.10
C VAL A 291 -2.05 -1.79 11.85
N GLU A 292 -2.92 -0.79 11.78
CA GLU A 292 -4.26 -0.81 12.36
C GLU A 292 -5.27 -1.20 11.27
N ILE A 293 -5.83 -2.41 11.40
CA ILE A 293 -6.76 -3.00 10.43
C ILE A 293 -8.19 -2.58 10.79
N MET A 294 -8.89 -1.97 9.83
CA MET A 294 -10.21 -1.36 10.06
C MET A 294 -11.34 -2.38 10.24
N LYS A 295 -11.24 -3.54 9.59
CA LYS A 295 -12.18 -4.66 9.72
C LYS A 295 -11.41 -5.93 10.03
N PHE A 296 -11.82 -6.64 11.06
CA PHE A 296 -11.17 -7.87 11.51
C PHE A 296 -12.12 -9.06 11.38
N SER A 297 -11.89 -9.90 10.38
CA SER A 297 -12.73 -11.07 10.10
C SER A 297 -12.18 -12.34 10.75
N MET A 298 -13.07 -13.14 11.34
CA MET A 298 -12.76 -14.41 11.99
C MET A 298 -13.72 -15.50 11.51
N GLN A 299 -13.26 -16.75 11.48
CA GLN A 299 -14.13 -17.91 11.24
C GLN A 299 -14.69 -18.42 12.55
N GLN A 300 -15.97 -18.75 12.55
CA GLN A 300 -16.62 -19.44 13.65
C GLN A 300 -16.60 -20.95 13.41
N TYR A 301 -16.21 -21.71 14.43
CA TYR A 301 -16.40 -23.16 14.50
C TYR A 301 -16.88 -23.53 15.89
N GLN A 302 -18.11 -24.05 15.98
CA GLN A 302 -18.81 -24.25 17.26
C GLN A 302 -18.87 -22.93 18.06
N ASP A 303 -18.39 -22.92 19.30
CA ASP A 303 -18.38 -21.77 20.21
C ASP A 303 -17.06 -20.99 20.19
N LYS A 304 -16.21 -21.23 19.18
CA LYS A 304 -14.90 -20.58 19.03
C LYS A 304 -14.80 -19.77 17.75
N TYR A 305 -14.11 -18.64 17.86
CA TYR A 305 -13.81 -17.73 16.77
C TYR A 305 -12.29 -17.66 16.58
N SER A 306 -11.82 -18.02 15.39
CA SER A 306 -10.38 -18.09 15.11
C SER A 306 -9.99 -17.37 13.84
N THR A 307 -8.76 -16.86 13.81
CA THR A 307 -8.11 -16.38 12.60
C THR A 307 -6.61 -16.65 12.62
N HIS A 308 -6.03 -16.78 11.43
CA HIS A 308 -4.60 -16.90 11.23
C HIS A 308 -4.12 -15.81 10.28
N LEU A 309 -3.24 -14.95 10.77
CA LEU A 309 -2.63 -13.89 9.98
C LEU A 309 -1.21 -14.28 9.61
N LYS A 310 -0.87 -14.18 8.32
CA LYS A 310 0.50 -14.30 7.81
C LYS A 310 1.04 -12.93 7.47
N ILE A 311 2.24 -12.60 7.96
CA ILE A 311 2.89 -11.31 7.82
C ILE A 311 4.17 -11.49 7.02
N ASN A 312 4.29 -10.78 5.91
CA ASN A 312 5.47 -10.79 5.05
C ASN A 312 6.00 -9.36 4.93
N GLY A 313 7.17 -9.10 5.49
CA GLY A 313 7.83 -7.80 5.42
C GLY A 313 9.05 -7.84 4.49
N ASN A 314 9.23 -6.77 3.71
CA ASN A 314 10.33 -6.59 2.79
C ASN A 314 10.86 -5.15 2.82
N VAL A 315 12.18 -5.00 2.82
CA VAL A 315 12.89 -3.74 2.72
C VAL A 315 13.84 -3.82 1.53
N SER A 316 13.65 -2.93 0.56
CA SER A 316 14.51 -2.82 -0.61
C SER A 316 15.25 -1.48 -0.66
N ASP A 317 16.42 -1.47 -1.28
CA ASP A 317 17.12 -0.22 -1.61
C ASP A 317 16.49 0.48 -2.84
N SER A 318 17.09 1.59 -3.27
CA SER A 318 16.65 2.37 -4.44
C SER A 318 16.79 1.65 -5.77
N GLU A 319 17.61 0.59 -5.83
CA GLU A 319 17.81 -0.24 -7.02
C GLU A 319 16.84 -1.42 -7.07
N GLY A 320 16.04 -1.61 -6.01
CA GLY A 320 15.10 -2.72 -5.87
C GLY A 320 15.72 -3.99 -5.29
N ASN A 321 16.99 -3.96 -4.86
CA ASN A 321 17.62 -5.11 -4.22
C ASN A 321 17.04 -5.30 -2.82
N THR A 322 16.77 -6.55 -2.45
CA THR A 322 16.25 -6.88 -1.12
C THR A 322 17.36 -6.81 -0.07
N ILE A 323 17.20 -5.92 0.90
CA ILE A 323 18.15 -5.71 2.01
C ILE A 323 17.73 -6.53 3.22
N TYR A 324 16.43 -6.57 3.50
CA TYR A 324 15.89 -7.33 4.62
C TYR A 324 14.50 -7.87 4.28
N GLN A 325 14.27 -9.15 4.60
CA GLN A 325 12.97 -9.80 4.46
C GLN A 325 12.72 -10.63 5.72
N TYR A 326 11.46 -10.67 6.14
CA TYR A 326 11.01 -11.54 7.23
C TYR A 326 9.60 -12.05 6.97
N GLU A 327 9.30 -13.20 7.58
CA GLU A 327 7.97 -13.77 7.63
C GLU A 327 7.59 -13.99 9.10
N GLY A 328 6.29 -13.88 9.38
CA GLY A 328 5.73 -14.11 10.70
C GLY A 328 4.27 -14.53 10.60
N SER A 329 3.73 -15.04 11.71
CA SER A 329 2.32 -15.37 11.80
C SER A 329 1.74 -15.05 13.17
N ILE A 330 0.44 -14.76 13.18
CA ILE A 330 -0.35 -14.48 14.38
C ILE A 330 -1.57 -15.40 14.34
N SER A 331 -1.71 -16.27 15.35
CA SER A 331 -2.91 -17.08 15.53
C SER A 331 -3.72 -16.54 16.70
N ILE A 332 -4.99 -16.27 16.46
CA ILE A 332 -5.93 -15.76 17.48
C ILE A 332 -7.09 -16.73 17.55
N GLU A 333 -7.46 -17.10 18.77
CA GLU A 333 -8.63 -17.91 19.11
C GLU A 333 -9.34 -17.24 20.27
N LEU A 334 -10.66 -17.01 20.13
CA LEU A 334 -11.50 -16.31 21.09
C LEU A 334 -12.80 -17.09 21.33
N ASP A 335 -13.35 -16.96 22.53
CA ASP A 335 -14.72 -17.34 22.84
C ASP A 335 -15.73 -16.21 22.51
N GLU A 336 -17.02 -16.48 22.69
CA GLU A 336 -18.10 -15.53 22.37
C GLU A 336 -18.04 -14.24 23.21
N ASP A 337 -17.70 -14.34 24.50
CA ASP A 337 -17.63 -13.19 25.41
C ASP A 337 -16.42 -12.31 25.10
N GLN A 338 -15.28 -12.94 24.80
CA GLN A 338 -14.07 -12.27 24.34
C GLN A 338 -14.33 -11.55 23.01
N LEU A 339 -15.01 -12.20 22.05
CA LEU A 339 -15.37 -11.57 20.77
C LEU A 339 -16.25 -10.34 20.99
N LYS A 340 -17.31 -10.44 21.80
CA LYS A 340 -18.20 -9.30 22.13
C LYS A 340 -17.42 -8.12 22.72
N SER A 341 -16.39 -8.38 23.52
CA SER A 341 -15.56 -7.35 24.14
C SER A 341 -14.65 -6.57 23.16
N ILE A 342 -14.41 -7.12 21.96
CA ILE A 342 -13.55 -6.55 20.93
C ILE A 342 -14.23 -6.27 19.59
N ALA A 343 -15.48 -6.69 19.40
CA ALA A 343 -16.19 -6.63 18.11
C ALA A 343 -16.22 -5.24 17.44
N TYR A 344 -16.13 -4.17 18.24
CA TYR A 344 -16.13 -2.79 17.77
C TYR A 344 -14.78 -2.08 17.90
N LYS A 345 -13.72 -2.80 18.30
CA LYS A 345 -12.37 -2.25 18.45
C LYS A 345 -11.55 -2.55 17.19
N PRO A 346 -10.80 -1.58 16.65
CA PRO A 346 -9.81 -1.88 15.63
C PRO A 346 -8.75 -2.87 16.17
N PHE A 347 -8.16 -3.65 15.27
CA PHE A 347 -7.06 -4.54 15.61
C PHE A 347 -5.74 -3.93 15.13
N ALA A 348 -4.79 -3.71 16.04
CA ALA A 348 -3.51 -3.11 15.73
C ALA A 348 -2.36 -4.10 15.95
N ILE A 349 -1.51 -4.24 14.94
CA ILE A 349 -0.29 -5.04 14.99
C ILE A 349 0.87 -4.09 15.22
N TYR A 350 1.60 -4.32 16.31
CA TYR A 350 2.77 -3.57 16.75
C TYR A 350 4.01 -4.44 16.60
N ASP A 351 4.94 -4.04 15.74
CA ASP A 351 6.15 -4.81 15.51
C ASP A 351 7.34 -3.90 15.18
N MET A 352 8.53 -4.49 15.21
CA MET A 352 9.77 -3.77 14.98
C MET A 352 10.87 -4.68 14.45
N PHE A 353 11.85 -4.11 13.75
CA PHE A 353 13.04 -4.83 13.31
C PHE A 353 14.25 -3.91 13.18
N PRO A 354 15.48 -4.41 13.38
CA PRO A 354 16.69 -3.60 13.22
C PRO A 354 16.96 -3.34 11.73
N LEU A 355 17.47 -2.15 11.40
CA LEU A 355 17.83 -1.82 10.02
C LEU A 355 19.12 -1.01 9.98
N ILE A 356 19.99 -1.34 9.03
CA ILE A 356 21.24 -0.61 8.77
C ILE A 356 20.96 0.77 8.16
N ALA A 357 21.96 1.66 8.22
CA ALA A 357 21.88 3.00 7.65
C ALA A 357 21.69 3.01 6.12
N GLY A 358 20.77 3.87 5.64
CA GLY A 358 20.46 4.03 4.23
C GLY A 358 19.04 4.56 3.98
N SER A 359 18.70 4.70 2.71
CA SER A 359 17.35 5.04 2.25
C SER A 359 16.72 3.80 1.63
N TYR A 360 15.51 3.47 2.05
CA TYR A 360 14.86 2.21 1.69
C TYR A 360 13.38 2.39 1.42
N LYS A 361 12.82 1.49 0.63
CA LYS A 361 11.38 1.27 0.55
C LYS A 361 11.01 0.10 1.46
N PHE A 362 10.25 0.37 2.51
CA PHE A 362 9.66 -0.67 3.37
C PHE A 362 8.26 -1.03 2.88
N SER A 363 7.98 -2.32 2.83
CA SER A 363 6.66 -2.86 2.54
C SER A 363 6.33 -4.01 3.49
N VAL A 364 5.07 -4.09 3.93
CA VAL A 364 4.56 -5.24 4.68
C VAL A 364 3.18 -5.61 4.16
N ILE A 365 2.97 -6.91 3.97
CA ILE A 365 1.71 -7.52 3.57
C ILE A 365 1.24 -8.40 4.71
N ILE A 366 -0.02 -8.22 5.13
CA ILE A 366 -0.66 -9.04 6.15
C ILE A 366 -1.85 -9.73 5.49
N LYS A 367 -1.85 -11.06 5.48
CA LYS A 367 -2.91 -11.89 4.89
C LYS A 367 -3.67 -12.59 6.01
N ASN A 368 -4.99 -12.56 5.96
CA ASN A 368 -5.84 -13.42 6.76
C ASN A 368 -6.11 -14.71 5.97
N GLU A 369 -5.46 -15.80 6.36
CA GLU A 369 -5.52 -17.07 5.62
C GLU A 369 -6.89 -17.73 5.67
N VAL A 370 -7.72 -17.32 6.63
CA VAL A 370 -9.06 -17.85 6.89
C VAL A 370 -10.11 -17.10 6.06
N SER A 371 -10.15 -15.77 6.15
CA SER A 371 -11.12 -14.95 5.39
C SER A 371 -10.68 -14.62 3.96
N LYS A 372 -9.45 -15.02 3.58
CA LYS A 372 -8.81 -14.69 2.30
C LYS A 372 -8.71 -13.18 2.04
N GLU A 373 -8.64 -12.39 3.11
CA GLU A 373 -8.45 -10.94 3.04
C GLU A 373 -6.98 -10.59 3.21
N PHE A 374 -6.57 -9.42 2.72
CA PHE A 374 -5.22 -8.91 2.96
C PHE A 374 -5.19 -7.40 3.13
N THR A 375 -4.14 -6.91 3.78
CA THR A 375 -3.82 -5.49 3.80
C THR A 375 -2.32 -5.30 3.56
N SER A 376 -1.94 -4.09 3.17
CA SER A 376 -0.55 -3.75 2.92
C SER A 376 -0.21 -2.31 3.27
N VAL A 377 1.05 -2.12 3.65
CA VAL A 377 1.67 -0.82 3.92
C VAL A 377 2.93 -0.72 3.08
N GLU A 378 3.14 0.44 2.45
CA GLU A 378 4.40 0.79 1.79
C GLU A 378 4.82 2.19 2.24
N LYS A 379 6.10 2.37 2.56
CA LYS A 379 6.64 3.66 3.01
C LYS A 379 8.13 3.75 2.70
N ASP A 380 8.55 4.91 2.22
CA ASP A 380 9.96 5.25 2.15
C ASP A 380 10.48 5.60 3.55
N ILE A 381 11.58 4.97 3.95
CA ILE A 381 12.21 5.15 5.24
C ILE A 381 13.67 5.52 5.08
N ILE A 382 14.17 6.38 5.96
CA ILE A 382 15.56 6.82 5.97
C ILE A 382 16.12 6.48 7.35
N ILE A 383 17.19 5.69 7.36
CA ILE A 383 17.96 5.36 8.56
C ILE A 383 19.23 6.22 8.55
N PRO A 384 19.47 7.04 9.58
CA PRO A 384 20.63 7.94 9.65
C PRO A 384 21.97 7.19 9.49
N LYS A 385 22.92 7.83 8.79
CA LYS A 385 24.26 7.27 8.51
C LYS A 385 25.29 7.55 9.58
N ASP A 386 25.14 8.68 10.27
CA ASP A 386 26.11 9.17 11.25
C ASP A 386 25.42 9.34 12.60
N ASP A 387 25.68 8.38 13.49
CA ASP A 387 25.17 8.41 14.86
C ASP A 387 25.84 9.50 15.70
N SER A 388 26.97 10.08 15.25
CA SER A 388 27.70 11.13 15.98
C SER A 388 27.14 12.54 15.76
N ALA A 389 26.31 12.72 14.73
CA ALA A 389 25.61 13.97 14.50
C ALA A 389 24.45 14.14 15.48
N LEU A 390 24.28 15.36 15.98
CA LEU A 390 23.11 15.73 16.79
C LEU A 390 21.84 15.54 15.93
N GLY A 391 20.89 14.75 16.43
CA GLY A 391 19.66 14.43 15.72
C GLY A 391 18.48 14.28 16.65
N MET A 392 17.27 14.43 16.12
CA MET A 392 16.02 14.16 16.82
C MET A 392 15.19 13.16 16.02
N SER A 393 14.58 12.20 16.71
CA SER A 393 13.63 11.29 16.07
C SER A 393 12.30 11.98 15.86
N SER A 394 11.52 11.51 14.88
CA SER A 394 10.12 11.92 14.76
C SER A 394 9.36 11.75 16.07
N LEU A 395 8.43 12.66 16.32
CA LEU A 395 7.63 12.66 17.54
C LEU A 395 6.66 11.47 17.55
N VAL A 396 6.46 10.88 18.72
CA VAL A 396 5.47 9.82 18.97
C VAL A 396 4.42 10.37 19.93
N LEU A 397 3.19 10.52 19.46
CA LEU A 397 2.07 11.06 20.23
C LEU A 397 1.13 9.93 20.66
N GLY A 398 1.25 9.49 21.91
CA GLY A 398 0.49 8.38 22.47
C GLY A 398 -0.69 8.81 23.34
N TYR A 399 -1.71 7.97 23.38
CA TYR A 399 -2.86 8.14 24.28
C TYR A 399 -2.68 7.43 25.62
N LYS A 400 -1.62 6.61 25.75
CA LYS A 400 -1.26 5.90 26.97
C LYS A 400 0.24 5.68 27.03
N MET A 401 0.80 5.78 28.23
CA MET A 401 2.18 5.42 28.52
C MET A 401 2.22 4.45 29.70
N ASP A 402 2.76 3.25 29.45
CA ASP A 402 2.94 2.23 30.47
C ASP A 402 4.38 2.28 31.01
N GLN A 403 4.52 2.31 32.33
CA GLN A 403 5.82 2.15 32.98
C GLN A 403 6.20 0.67 32.95
N VAL A 404 7.37 0.36 32.41
CA VAL A 404 7.87 -1.00 32.25
C VAL A 404 8.99 -1.21 33.25
N SER A 405 8.92 -2.29 34.04
CA SER A 405 9.97 -2.60 35.00
C SER A 405 11.33 -2.76 34.30
N SER A 406 12.39 -2.32 34.97
CA SER A 406 13.78 -2.45 34.51
C SER A 406 14.23 -3.90 34.28
N GLU A 407 13.50 -4.88 34.86
CA GLU A 407 13.72 -6.32 34.71
C GLU A 407 13.22 -6.88 33.37
N ALA A 408 12.26 -6.20 32.72
CA ALA A 408 11.78 -6.61 31.41
C ALA A 408 12.81 -6.21 30.35
N GLN A 409 13.83 -7.04 30.12
CA GLN A 409 14.88 -6.72 29.16
C GLN A 409 14.44 -6.86 27.69
N ASN A 410 13.36 -7.60 27.44
CA ASN A 410 12.87 -7.83 26.08
C ASN A 410 12.42 -6.54 25.38
N LEU A 411 12.69 -6.48 24.07
CA LEU A 411 12.28 -5.39 23.21
C LEU A 411 10.82 -5.55 22.76
N LYS A 412 10.13 -4.42 22.64
CA LYS A 412 8.75 -4.31 22.13
C LYS A 412 8.64 -3.02 21.33
N ALA A 413 7.73 -2.98 20.36
CA ALA A 413 7.53 -1.78 19.58
C ALA A 413 7.14 -0.59 20.49
N PHE A 414 7.76 0.57 20.24
CA PHE A 414 7.55 1.81 20.99
C PHE A 414 7.87 1.73 22.49
N LYS A 415 8.68 0.74 22.91
CA LYS A 415 9.29 0.70 24.23
C LYS A 415 10.65 1.40 24.21
N LEU A 416 10.74 2.49 24.98
CA LEU A 416 11.91 3.36 25.10
C LEU A 416 12.42 3.33 26.55
N GLY A 417 13.42 2.50 26.82
CA GLY A 417 13.96 2.31 28.16
C GLY A 417 12.90 1.81 29.15
N SER A 418 12.56 2.65 30.14
CA SER A 418 11.66 2.33 31.24
C SER A 418 10.17 2.52 30.93
N PHE A 419 9.80 2.94 29.73
CA PHE A 419 8.40 3.15 29.37
C PHE A 419 8.05 2.63 27.97
N GLN A 420 6.79 2.29 27.77
CA GLN A 420 6.21 1.98 26.47
C GLN A 420 5.09 2.97 26.17
N ILE A 421 5.15 3.59 25.00
CA ILE A 421 4.11 4.50 24.52
C ILE A 421 3.18 3.75 23.56
N LEU A 422 1.87 3.90 23.75
CA LEU A 422 0.85 3.35 22.85
C LEU A 422 0.22 4.51 22.07
N HIS A 423 0.33 4.46 20.75
CA HIS A 423 -0.23 5.46 19.84
C HIS A 423 -1.05 4.85 18.72
N GLN A 424 -1.89 5.67 18.10
CA GLN A 424 -2.64 5.26 16.91
C GLN A 424 -2.09 6.01 15.69
N PRO A 425 -2.07 5.39 14.50
CA PRO A 425 -1.56 6.03 13.29
C PRO A 425 -2.12 7.41 12.97
N LYS A 426 -3.41 7.63 13.26
CA LYS A 426 -4.09 8.90 12.97
C LYS A 426 -3.87 9.99 14.02
N ASN A 427 -3.22 9.69 15.14
CA ASN A 427 -3.04 10.63 16.27
C ASN A 427 -4.34 11.36 16.66
N ILE A 428 -5.47 10.63 16.76
CA ILE A 428 -6.74 11.22 17.19
C ILE A 428 -6.90 11.02 18.69
N PHE A 429 -7.20 12.12 19.38
CA PHE A 429 -7.40 12.20 20.82
C PHE A 429 -8.82 12.64 21.16
N ARG A 430 -9.26 12.30 22.37
CA ARG A 430 -10.50 12.79 22.96
C ARG A 430 -10.19 14.05 23.77
N PRO A 431 -11.15 14.97 23.94
CA PRO A 431 -10.94 16.20 24.71
C PRO A 431 -10.44 15.98 26.15
N GLN A 432 -10.73 14.82 26.77
CA GLN A 432 -10.30 14.52 28.15
C GLN A 432 -9.01 13.71 28.24
N ASP A 433 -8.41 13.35 27.11
CA ASP A 433 -7.20 12.54 27.11
C ASP A 433 -5.99 13.33 27.60
N THR A 434 -4.98 12.59 28.06
CA THR A 434 -3.62 13.09 28.20
C THR A 434 -2.83 12.68 26.96
N LEU A 435 -2.23 13.65 26.29
CA LEU A 435 -1.29 13.41 25.20
C LEU A 435 0.09 13.12 25.82
N PHE A 436 0.54 11.89 25.63
CA PHE A 436 1.89 11.48 25.97
C PHE A 436 2.78 11.70 24.76
N LEU A 437 3.81 12.53 24.90
CA LEU A 437 4.82 12.76 23.88
C LEU A 437 6.07 11.96 24.21
N ALA A 438 6.65 11.27 23.23
CA ALA A 438 7.96 10.67 23.33
C ALA A 438 8.78 10.88 22.05
N PHE A 439 10.09 11.08 22.21
CA PHE A 439 11.05 11.21 21.11
C PHE A 439 12.48 10.97 21.63
N GLN A 440 13.45 10.89 20.74
CA GLN A 440 14.86 10.74 21.07
C GLN A 440 15.66 11.94 20.58
N ILE A 441 16.67 12.36 21.35
CA ILE A 441 17.73 13.25 20.88
C ILE A 441 19.05 12.48 20.99
N THR A 442 19.69 12.22 19.85
CA THR A 442 20.96 11.50 19.75
C THR A 442 22.12 12.47 19.70
N SER A 443 23.28 12.06 20.21
CA SER A 443 24.52 12.86 20.20
C SER A 443 24.39 14.27 20.80
N LEU A 444 23.55 14.39 21.83
CA LEU A 444 23.40 15.59 22.63
C LEU A 444 24.67 15.86 23.45
N SER A 445 25.34 16.98 23.18
CA SER A 445 26.56 17.39 23.90
C SER A 445 26.28 17.68 25.38
N SER A 446 27.30 17.53 26.23
CA SER A 446 27.20 17.86 27.66
C SER A 446 26.84 19.32 27.90
N ASP A 447 27.31 20.23 27.05
CA ASP A 447 27.00 21.65 27.08
C ASP A 447 25.51 21.90 26.80
N LEU A 448 24.98 21.39 25.68
CA LEU A 448 23.55 21.47 25.35
C LEU A 448 22.67 20.77 26.39
N ARG A 449 23.15 19.69 27.01
CA ARG A 449 22.44 19.04 28.11
C ARG A 449 22.25 19.97 29.31
N GLN A 450 23.25 20.81 29.61
CA GLN A 450 23.21 21.71 30.76
C GLN A 450 22.43 23.00 30.48
N LYS A 451 22.63 23.63 29.32
CA LYS A 451 22.09 24.97 29.01
C LYS A 451 20.90 24.97 28.05
N GLY A 452 20.75 23.92 27.25
CA GLY A 452 19.75 23.84 26.19
C GLY A 452 18.31 23.80 26.71
N GLN A 453 17.38 24.21 25.86
CA GLN A 453 15.95 24.26 26.15
C GLN A 453 15.16 23.54 25.06
N LEU A 454 14.09 22.86 25.46
CA LEU A 454 13.10 22.32 24.55
C LEU A 454 11.87 23.22 24.56
N LYS A 455 11.52 23.75 23.39
CA LYS A 455 10.32 24.54 23.16
C LYS A 455 9.28 23.67 22.46
N TYR A 456 8.06 23.69 22.98
CA TYR A 456 6.91 22.95 22.50
C TYR A 456 5.88 23.96 22.03
N GLU A 457 5.59 23.98 20.74
CA GLU A 457 4.71 24.96 20.10
C GLU A 457 3.55 24.23 19.43
N PHE A 458 2.35 24.51 19.90
CA PHE A 458 1.10 23.99 19.36
C PHE A 458 0.49 25.03 18.44
N PHE A 459 0.10 24.59 17.26
CA PHE A 459 -0.64 25.37 16.28
C PHE A 459 -2.02 24.73 16.09
N LYS A 460 -3.07 25.53 16.01
CA LYS A 460 -4.42 25.11 15.65
C LYS A 460 -4.77 25.74 14.32
N ASP A 461 -5.07 24.92 13.30
CA ASP A 461 -5.33 25.41 11.95
C ASP A 461 -4.23 26.38 11.45
N ASP A 462 -2.97 26.04 11.76
CA ASP A 462 -1.74 26.82 11.52
C ASP A 462 -1.57 28.15 12.28
N GLU A 463 -2.49 28.49 13.19
CA GLU A 463 -2.33 29.62 14.10
C GLU A 463 -1.70 29.19 15.45
N PRO A 464 -0.75 29.96 16.01
CA PRO A 464 -0.18 29.66 17.32
C PRO A 464 -1.26 29.56 18.40
N PHE A 465 -1.30 28.43 19.10
CA PHE A 465 -2.33 28.13 20.11
C PHE A 465 -1.76 28.11 21.53
N LEU A 466 -0.69 27.34 21.76
CA LEU A 466 -0.07 27.18 23.06
C LEU A 466 1.43 27.01 22.89
N ASN A 467 2.22 27.57 23.80
CA ASN A 467 3.64 27.27 23.87
C ASN A 467 4.05 26.88 25.29
N PHE A 468 5.05 26.02 25.39
CA PHE A 468 5.63 25.57 26.64
C PHE A 468 7.15 25.38 26.46
N THR A 469 7.95 25.74 27.45
CA THR A 469 9.42 25.57 27.39
C THR A 469 9.93 24.88 28.63
N ARG A 470 10.86 23.93 28.45
CA ARG A 470 11.50 23.21 29.55
C ARG A 470 12.99 23.03 29.31
N LYS A 471 13.82 23.18 30.35
CA LYS A 471 15.27 22.99 30.23
C LYS A 471 15.60 21.51 30.06
N VAL A 472 16.60 21.22 29.23
CA VAL A 472 17.01 19.84 28.91
C VAL A 472 17.53 19.09 30.14
N ASN A 473 18.21 19.78 31.06
CA ASN A 473 18.71 19.19 32.31
C ASN A 473 17.61 18.79 33.31
N GLN A 474 16.35 19.17 33.08
CA GLN A 474 15.21 18.78 33.90
C GLN A 474 14.58 17.45 33.47
N TYR A 475 15.08 16.82 32.41
CA TYR A 475 14.68 15.48 31.99
C TYR A 475 15.65 14.45 32.57
N GLU A 476 15.14 13.23 32.80
CA GLU A 476 15.97 12.07 33.13
C GLU A 476 17.08 11.87 32.10
N GLY A 477 18.25 11.41 32.55
CA GLY A 477 19.45 11.24 31.73
C GLY A 477 19.22 10.31 30.52
N GLY A 478 20.11 10.43 29.52
CA GLY A 478 20.07 9.59 28.31
C GLY A 478 19.40 10.28 27.12
N VAL A 479 19.06 9.47 26.11
CA VAL A 479 18.59 9.93 24.80
C VAL A 479 17.07 10.01 24.68
N ASN A 480 16.32 9.40 25.60
CA ASN A 480 14.86 9.32 25.53
C ASN A 480 14.23 10.51 26.27
N PHE A 481 13.37 11.25 25.58
CA PHE A 481 12.62 12.38 26.12
C PHE A 481 11.13 12.04 26.13
N LYS A 482 10.43 12.48 27.18
CA LYS A 482 8.98 12.36 27.30
C LYS A 482 8.35 13.56 27.96
N HIS A 483 7.12 13.88 27.57
CA HIS A 483 6.31 14.93 28.19
C HIS A 483 4.83 14.55 28.16
N GLU A 484 4.03 15.12 29.06
CA GLU A 484 2.60 14.85 29.18
C GLU A 484 1.84 16.17 29.09
N PHE A 485 0.82 16.22 28.24
CA PHE A 485 -0.02 17.41 28.07
C PHE A 485 -1.48 17.03 28.30
N SER A 486 -2.17 17.78 29.17
CA SER A 486 -3.62 17.66 29.33
C SER A 486 -4.31 18.30 28.14
N LEU A 487 -5.24 17.59 27.49
CA LEU A 487 -6.01 18.12 26.34
C LEU A 487 -7.34 18.76 26.74
N GLN A 488 -7.63 18.90 28.04
CA GLN A 488 -8.93 19.41 28.53
C GLN A 488 -9.29 20.81 28.01
N GLU A 489 -8.29 21.66 27.78
CA GLU A 489 -8.47 23.03 27.30
C GLU A 489 -8.35 23.15 25.77
N PHE A 490 -8.10 22.04 25.06
CA PHE A 490 -7.97 22.05 23.62
C PHE A 490 -9.34 21.80 22.96
N PRO A 491 -9.91 22.77 22.23
CA PRO A 491 -11.15 22.55 21.50
C PRO A 491 -11.00 21.49 20.40
N PRO A 492 -12.09 20.83 19.97
CA PRO A 492 -12.06 19.96 18.80
C PRO A 492 -11.50 20.69 17.56
N GLY A 493 -10.65 20.00 16.81
CA GLY A 493 -9.94 20.59 15.67
C GLY A 493 -8.66 19.84 15.32
N TYR A 494 -7.94 20.36 14.33
CA TYR A 494 -6.65 19.84 13.90
C TYR A 494 -5.52 20.70 14.47
N TYR A 495 -4.48 20.01 14.92
CA TYR A 495 -3.35 20.61 15.59
C TYR A 495 -2.03 20.11 15.01
N ARG A 496 -1.01 20.96 15.08
CA ARG A 496 0.38 20.62 14.83
C ARG A 496 1.20 20.92 16.07
N LEU A 497 1.99 19.97 16.53
CA LEU A 497 2.95 20.13 17.63
C LEU A 497 4.35 20.16 17.05
N GLN A 498 5.06 21.27 17.22
CA GLN A 498 6.48 21.41 16.92
C GLN A 498 7.30 21.36 18.22
N VAL A 499 8.40 20.62 18.19
CA VAL A 499 9.35 20.50 19.30
C VAL A 499 10.73 20.92 18.81
N GLY A 500 11.20 22.06 19.29
CA GLY A 500 12.53 22.59 18.95
C GLY A 500 13.51 22.45 20.11
N LEU A 501 14.76 22.07 19.82
CA LEU A 501 15.91 22.19 20.72
C LEU A 501 16.63 23.52 20.47
N TRP A 502 16.80 24.31 21.51
CA TRP A 502 17.34 25.67 21.44
C TRP A 502 18.59 25.83 22.31
N ASP A 503 19.54 26.62 21.81
CA ASP A 503 20.68 27.17 22.56
C ASP A 503 20.54 28.70 22.61
N GLY A 504 20.09 29.23 23.74
CA GLY A 504 19.72 30.65 23.86
C GLY A 504 18.57 31.01 22.92
N GLU A 505 18.82 31.91 21.98
CA GLU A 505 17.85 32.36 20.96
C GLU A 505 17.96 31.60 19.63
N GLN A 506 18.87 30.64 19.51
CA GLN A 506 19.03 29.88 18.28
C GLN A 506 18.34 28.52 18.37
N GLU A 507 17.46 28.22 17.41
CA GLU A 507 16.96 26.86 17.21
C GLU A 507 18.05 26.01 16.53
N ILE A 508 18.41 24.90 17.16
CA ILE A 508 19.45 23.99 16.67
C ILE A 508 18.83 22.92 15.78
N LEU A 509 17.69 22.38 16.18
CA LEU A 509 16.91 21.41 15.40
C LEU A 509 15.47 21.34 15.92
N SER A 510 14.56 20.87 15.08
CA SER A 510 13.17 20.68 15.43
C SER A 510 12.53 19.51 14.68
N GLU A 511 11.49 18.96 15.28
CA GLU A 511 10.61 17.96 14.68
C GLU A 511 9.16 18.37 14.95
N GLU A 512 8.24 17.93 14.10
CA GLU A 512 6.83 18.23 14.25
C GLU A 512 5.95 17.03 13.96
N GLU A 513 4.74 17.05 14.50
CA GLU A 513 3.75 16.00 14.27
C GLU A 513 2.32 16.56 14.36
N ASN A 514 1.44 16.04 13.51
CA ASN A 514 0.05 16.44 13.47
C ASN A 514 -0.82 15.53 14.34
N PHE A 515 -1.84 16.11 14.97
CA PHE A 515 -2.84 15.37 15.73
C PHE A 515 -4.22 16.04 15.64
N GLY A 516 -5.26 15.26 15.91
CA GLY A 516 -6.64 15.73 15.90
C GLY A 516 -7.31 15.56 17.25
N ILE A 517 -8.19 16.48 17.60
CA ILE A 517 -9.08 16.33 18.75
C ILE A 517 -10.50 16.14 18.22
N SER A 518 -11.07 14.98 18.54
CA SER A 518 -12.40 14.62 18.09
C SER A 518 -13.47 15.45 18.79
N SER A 519 -14.56 15.75 18.07
CA SER A 519 -15.79 16.26 18.67
C SER A 519 -16.54 15.19 19.48
N VAL A 520 -16.21 13.91 19.28
CA VAL A 520 -16.79 12.79 20.01
C VAL A 520 -15.96 12.52 21.27
N SER A 521 -16.64 12.43 22.41
CA SER A 521 -16.00 12.26 23.72
C SER A 521 -15.51 10.84 24.00
N ALA A 522 -15.97 9.83 23.24
CA ALA A 522 -15.52 8.45 23.37
C ALA A 522 -15.55 7.70 22.03
N PHE A 523 -14.44 7.05 21.70
CA PHE A 523 -14.33 6.10 20.57
C PHE A 523 -13.41 4.93 20.96
N PRO A 524 -13.61 3.71 20.46
CA PRO A 524 -12.85 2.54 20.91
C PRO A 524 -11.36 2.69 20.60
N ARG A 525 -10.51 2.41 21.60
CA ARG A 525 -9.05 2.23 21.38
C ARG A 525 -8.81 0.82 20.84
N PRO A 526 -7.77 0.63 20.02
CA PRO A 526 -7.52 -0.65 19.38
C PRO A 526 -7.13 -1.69 20.42
N TRP A 527 -7.46 -2.94 20.12
CA TRP A 527 -6.80 -4.06 20.78
C TRP A 527 -5.50 -4.37 20.05
N ILE A 528 -4.42 -4.55 20.82
CA ILE A 528 -3.05 -4.56 20.30
C ILE A 528 -2.47 -5.98 20.39
N HIS A 529 -1.97 -6.48 19.28
CA HIS A 529 -1.00 -7.58 19.25
C HIS A 529 0.40 -7.00 19.11
N THR A 530 1.34 -7.40 19.98
CA THR A 530 2.73 -6.95 19.91
C THR A 530 3.72 -8.09 19.99
N LYS A 531 4.68 -8.11 19.06
CA LYS A 531 5.78 -9.07 19.08
C LYS A 531 6.78 -8.67 20.15
N THR A 532 7.19 -9.65 20.96
CA THR A 532 8.27 -9.49 21.93
C THR A 532 9.56 -10.02 21.32
N LEU A 533 10.59 -9.18 21.26
CA LEU A 533 11.91 -9.52 20.73
C LEU A 533 12.93 -9.72 21.86
N PRO A 534 14.05 -10.42 21.59
CA PRO A 534 15.11 -10.63 22.58
C PRO A 534 15.68 -9.31 23.16
N PRO A 535 16.37 -9.38 24.31
CA PRO A 535 17.03 -8.22 24.90
C PRO A 535 18.05 -7.52 23.98
N PRO A 536 18.29 -6.20 24.13
CA PRO A 536 19.20 -5.39 23.30
C PRO A 536 20.59 -5.97 23.01
N ASP A 537 21.15 -6.71 23.96
CA ASP A 537 22.50 -7.30 23.88
C ASP A 537 22.53 -8.67 23.17
N HIS A 538 21.36 -9.22 22.85
CA HIS A 538 21.22 -10.53 22.21
C HIS A 538 21.89 -10.54 20.82
N PRO A 539 22.69 -11.57 20.48
CA PRO A 539 23.51 -11.60 19.27
C PRO A 539 22.72 -11.65 17.95
N VAL A 540 21.41 -11.90 18.01
CA VAL A 540 20.54 -11.87 16.82
C VAL A 540 20.60 -10.53 16.10
N TYR A 541 20.77 -9.42 16.80
CA TYR A 541 20.78 -8.11 16.15
C TYR A 541 22.04 -7.89 15.32
N SER A 542 23.22 -8.23 15.85
CA SER A 542 24.46 -8.21 15.07
C SER A 542 24.39 -9.18 13.90
N PHE A 543 23.76 -10.34 14.07
CA PHE A 543 23.52 -11.29 12.98
C PHE A 543 22.63 -10.70 11.87
N LEU A 544 21.46 -10.13 12.22
CA LEU A 544 20.53 -9.53 11.27
C LEU A 544 21.16 -8.36 10.52
N LEU A 545 21.82 -7.45 11.24
CA LEU A 545 22.54 -6.31 10.62
C LEU A 545 23.69 -6.78 9.73
N GLY A 546 24.41 -7.83 10.14
CA GLY A 546 25.48 -8.44 9.35
C GLY A 546 24.97 -9.00 8.02
N LYS A 547 23.82 -9.70 8.04
CA LYS A 547 23.15 -10.17 6.82
C LYS A 547 22.73 -9.00 5.91
N GLN A 548 22.15 -7.95 6.47
CA GLN A 548 21.75 -6.76 5.69
C GLN A 548 22.96 -6.07 5.05
N LEU A 549 24.07 -5.91 5.78
CA LEU A 549 25.32 -5.36 5.25
C LEU A 549 25.87 -6.23 4.11
N PHE A 550 25.78 -7.55 4.23
CA PHE A 550 26.19 -8.47 3.17
C PHE A 550 25.33 -8.33 1.92
N SER A 551 23.99 -8.28 2.07
CA SER A 551 23.07 -8.03 0.95
C SER A 551 23.34 -6.69 0.25
N LYS A 552 23.76 -5.68 1.01
CA LYS A 552 24.15 -4.36 0.48
C LYS A 552 25.55 -4.35 -0.18
N GLY A 553 26.32 -5.44 -0.07
CA GLY A 553 27.69 -5.53 -0.58
C GLY A 553 28.76 -4.92 0.33
N GLU A 554 28.43 -4.46 1.54
CA GLU A 554 29.38 -3.94 2.52
C GLU A 554 30.10 -5.09 3.28
N VAL A 555 30.79 -5.95 2.54
CA VAL A 555 31.31 -7.27 3.00
C VAL A 555 32.20 -7.17 4.25
N ASN A 556 33.07 -6.16 4.34
CA ASN A 556 33.96 -6.00 5.50
C ASN A 556 33.19 -5.64 6.79
N LYS A 557 32.15 -4.80 6.68
CA LYS A 557 31.30 -4.48 7.85
C LYS A 557 30.41 -5.67 8.22
N ALA A 558 29.92 -6.40 7.22
CA ALA A 558 29.18 -7.64 7.43
C ALA A 558 30.02 -8.67 8.21
N GLN A 559 31.29 -8.84 7.84
CA GLN A 559 32.23 -9.72 8.55
C GLN A 559 32.28 -9.37 10.04
N ALA A 560 32.54 -8.11 10.39
CA ALA A 560 32.67 -7.70 11.78
C ALA A 560 31.40 -7.98 12.61
N ARG A 561 30.21 -7.70 12.04
CA ARG A 561 28.93 -7.94 12.72
C ARG A 561 28.60 -9.43 12.88
N LEU A 562 28.88 -10.24 11.87
CA LEU A 562 28.65 -11.69 11.93
C LEU A 562 29.67 -12.39 12.85
N GLU A 563 30.91 -11.92 12.90
CA GLU A 563 31.91 -12.37 13.88
C GLU A 563 31.44 -12.07 15.31
N GLU A 564 30.96 -10.86 15.56
CA GLU A 564 30.40 -10.49 16.87
C GLU A 564 29.25 -11.42 17.29
N ALA A 565 28.31 -11.68 16.37
CA ALA A 565 27.17 -12.56 16.63
C ALA A 565 27.62 -14.01 16.90
N PHE A 566 28.54 -14.53 16.10
CA PHE A 566 29.06 -15.89 16.24
C PHE A 566 29.87 -16.05 17.52
N GLN A 567 30.72 -15.09 17.89
CA GLN A 567 31.48 -15.11 19.14
C GLN A 567 30.58 -15.20 20.37
N LYS A 568 29.46 -14.48 20.38
CA LYS A 568 28.47 -14.50 21.47
C LYS A 568 27.66 -15.81 21.51
N LYS A 569 27.47 -16.49 20.37
CA LYS A 569 26.78 -17.79 20.30
C LYS A 569 27.44 -18.75 19.30
N PRO A 570 28.60 -19.36 19.64
CA PRO A 570 29.37 -20.18 18.70
C PRO A 570 28.67 -21.47 18.27
N GLY A 571 27.68 -21.94 19.03
CA GLY A 571 26.88 -23.14 18.69
C GLY A 571 25.72 -22.89 17.73
N SER A 572 25.59 -21.68 17.17
CA SER A 572 24.51 -21.36 16.22
C SER A 572 24.95 -21.70 14.79
N LEU A 573 24.37 -22.75 14.22
CA LEU A 573 24.62 -23.16 12.82
C LEU A 573 24.31 -22.04 11.83
N ASP A 574 23.19 -21.33 12.00
CA ASP A 574 22.82 -20.22 11.13
C ASP A 574 23.86 -19.11 11.13
N PHE A 575 24.42 -18.79 12.31
CA PHE A 575 25.45 -17.76 12.43
C PHE A 575 26.74 -18.22 11.74
N ALA A 576 27.11 -19.48 11.95
CA ALA A 576 28.28 -20.11 11.35
C ALA A 576 28.20 -20.10 9.81
N VAL A 577 27.08 -20.53 9.23
CA VAL A 577 26.88 -20.58 7.77
C VAL A 577 26.91 -19.18 7.13
N ASN A 578 26.24 -18.19 7.73
CA ASN A 578 26.26 -16.83 7.18
C ASN A 578 27.65 -16.18 7.32
N LEU A 579 28.36 -16.39 8.43
CA LEU A 579 29.73 -15.92 8.59
C LEU A 579 30.68 -16.60 7.59
N ALA A 580 30.54 -17.91 7.41
CA ALA A 580 31.31 -18.68 6.44
C ALA A 580 31.05 -18.22 4.99
N GLN A 581 29.82 -17.82 4.65
CA GLN A 581 29.52 -17.23 3.35
C GLN A 581 30.31 -15.93 3.13
N VAL A 582 30.38 -15.06 4.13
CA VAL A 582 31.20 -13.84 4.07
C VAL A 582 32.68 -14.18 3.93
N TYR A 583 33.20 -15.10 4.73
CA TYR A 583 34.60 -15.55 4.60
C TYR A 583 34.89 -16.16 3.23
N SER A 584 33.95 -16.90 2.64
CA SER A 584 34.11 -17.46 1.30
C SER A 584 34.20 -16.37 0.23
N VAL A 585 33.43 -15.28 0.33
CA VAL A 585 33.54 -14.14 -0.59
C VAL A 585 34.88 -13.41 -0.41
N LEU A 586 35.34 -13.30 0.82
CA LEU A 586 36.65 -12.73 1.17
C LEU A 586 37.83 -13.69 0.90
N LYS A 587 37.58 -14.89 0.34
CA LYS A 587 38.58 -15.94 0.07
C LYS A 587 39.36 -16.42 1.31
N LYS A 588 38.77 -16.27 2.50
CA LYS A 588 39.35 -16.72 3.78
C LYS A 588 39.00 -18.18 4.07
N HIS A 589 39.42 -19.08 3.18
CA HIS A 589 39.00 -20.48 3.17
C HIS A 589 39.36 -21.27 4.44
N HIS A 590 40.49 -20.96 5.09
CA HIS A 590 40.82 -21.55 6.40
C HIS A 590 39.78 -21.21 7.48
N GLN A 591 39.29 -19.98 7.52
CA GLN A 591 38.29 -19.56 8.50
C GLN A 591 36.91 -20.16 8.23
N VAL A 592 36.56 -20.37 6.95
CA VAL A 592 35.35 -21.13 6.58
C VAL A 592 35.37 -22.52 7.21
N LYS A 593 36.48 -23.26 7.04
CA LYS A 593 36.65 -24.58 7.68
C LYS A 593 36.54 -24.48 9.19
N GLN A 594 37.26 -23.56 9.81
CA GLN A 594 37.26 -23.40 11.27
C GLN A 594 35.85 -23.19 11.86
N VAL A 595 35.03 -22.38 11.19
CA VAL A 595 33.67 -22.07 11.65
C VAL A 595 32.67 -23.20 11.38
N LEU A 596 32.80 -23.91 10.26
CA LEU A 596 31.81 -24.93 9.84
C LEU A 596 32.13 -26.35 10.29
N MET A 597 33.40 -26.70 10.57
CA MET A 597 33.79 -28.08 10.90
C MET A 597 33.03 -28.63 12.12
N ALA A 598 32.78 -27.79 13.13
CA ALA A 598 32.05 -28.18 14.34
C ALA A 598 30.58 -28.58 14.09
N PHE A 599 30.05 -28.29 12.89
CA PHE A 599 28.67 -28.57 12.50
C PHE A 599 28.55 -29.66 11.42
N SER A 600 29.64 -30.35 11.09
CA SER A 600 29.64 -31.33 9.99
C SER A 600 28.86 -32.62 10.28
N ASP A 601 28.52 -32.86 11.56
CA ASP A 601 27.83 -34.07 12.05
C ASP A 601 26.48 -33.77 12.74
N VAL A 602 25.87 -32.59 12.52
CA VAL A 602 24.53 -32.32 13.06
C VAL A 602 23.45 -33.11 12.29
N SER A 603 22.31 -33.39 12.93
CA SER A 603 21.26 -34.24 12.37
C SER A 603 20.68 -33.75 11.04
N GLU A 604 20.63 -32.44 10.83
CA GLU A 604 20.19 -31.81 9.58
C GLU A 604 21.23 -30.77 9.14
N VAL A 605 22.10 -31.15 8.21
CA VAL A 605 23.16 -30.27 7.70
C VAL A 605 22.70 -29.61 6.41
N PRO A 606 22.51 -28.27 6.34
CA PRO A 606 22.04 -27.59 5.15
C PRO A 606 23.03 -27.74 3.99
N TYR A 607 22.51 -27.89 2.76
CA TYR A 607 23.31 -27.96 1.53
C TYR A 607 24.39 -26.86 1.46
N GLN A 608 24.02 -25.63 1.84
CA GLN A 608 24.90 -24.47 1.87
C GLN A 608 26.20 -24.73 2.66
N LEU A 609 26.11 -25.45 3.79
CA LEU A 609 27.26 -25.77 4.62
C LEU A 609 28.24 -26.68 3.87
N TYR A 610 27.75 -27.81 3.32
CA TYR A 610 28.61 -28.72 2.58
C TYR A 610 29.24 -28.05 1.36
N PHE A 611 28.47 -27.24 0.65
CA PHE A 611 28.96 -26.51 -0.51
C PHE A 611 30.09 -25.53 -0.14
N LEU A 612 29.91 -24.73 0.92
CA LEU A 612 30.93 -23.78 1.39
C LEU A 612 32.19 -24.49 1.93
N LEU A 613 32.00 -25.60 2.66
CA LEU A 613 33.10 -26.37 3.22
C LEU A 613 33.91 -27.07 2.11
N GLY A 614 33.23 -27.75 1.17
CA GLY A 614 33.86 -28.41 0.03
C GLY A 614 34.61 -27.43 -0.87
N LYS A 615 34.01 -26.28 -1.18
CA LYS A 615 34.66 -25.20 -1.94
C LYS A 615 35.90 -24.67 -1.23
N SER A 616 35.87 -24.61 0.09
CA SER A 616 37.02 -24.18 0.89
C SER A 616 38.13 -25.21 0.90
N HIS A 617 37.82 -26.51 1.04
CA HIS A 617 38.81 -27.59 0.86
C HIS A 617 39.44 -27.55 -0.54
N GLN A 618 38.63 -27.41 -1.57
CA GLN A 618 39.09 -27.32 -2.97
C GLN A 618 40.03 -26.11 -3.19
N ALA A 619 39.67 -24.94 -2.65
CA ALA A 619 40.50 -23.74 -2.76
C ALA A 619 41.82 -23.84 -1.99
N LEU A 620 41.89 -24.67 -0.95
CA LEU A 620 43.09 -24.98 -0.19
C LEU A 620 43.93 -26.12 -0.81
N GLY A 621 43.47 -26.72 -1.92
CA GLY A 621 44.14 -27.84 -2.59
C GLY A 621 43.91 -29.20 -1.91
N GLU A 622 43.01 -29.28 -0.94
CA GLU A 622 42.65 -30.48 -0.20
C GLU A 622 41.57 -31.27 -0.96
N PHE A 623 41.87 -31.68 -2.20
CA PHE A 623 40.88 -32.19 -3.15
C PHE A 623 40.16 -33.46 -2.68
N ASP A 624 40.84 -34.40 -2.02
CA ASP A 624 40.22 -35.62 -1.46
C ASP A 624 39.15 -35.29 -0.40
N GLN A 625 39.45 -34.31 0.46
CA GLN A 625 38.52 -33.84 1.49
C GLN A 625 37.33 -33.12 0.85
N ALA A 626 37.59 -32.31 -0.18
CA ALA A 626 36.53 -31.65 -0.95
C ALA A 626 35.56 -32.66 -1.57
N ILE A 627 36.09 -33.70 -2.24
CA ILE A 627 35.28 -34.79 -2.81
C ILE A 627 34.46 -35.49 -1.74
N THR A 628 35.06 -35.81 -0.58
CA THR A 628 34.35 -36.43 0.55
C THR A 628 33.17 -35.58 1.01
N VAL A 629 33.37 -34.27 1.17
CA VAL A 629 32.33 -33.32 1.59
C VAL A 629 31.25 -33.18 0.53
N TYR A 630 31.61 -33.06 -0.75
CA TYR A 630 30.64 -32.96 -1.84
C TYR A 630 29.83 -34.26 -2.02
N ASN A 631 30.45 -35.43 -1.83
CA ASN A 631 29.74 -36.71 -1.86
C ASN A 631 28.72 -36.85 -0.72
N LYS A 632 29.02 -36.32 0.48
CA LYS A 632 28.02 -36.20 1.56
C LYS A 632 26.85 -35.33 1.10
N ALA A 633 27.11 -34.18 0.47
CA ALA A 633 26.06 -33.32 -0.06
C ALA A 633 25.19 -34.05 -1.11
N LEU A 634 25.82 -34.78 -2.04
CA LEU A 634 25.12 -35.60 -3.04
C LEU A 634 24.24 -36.67 -2.40
N SER A 635 24.70 -37.33 -1.34
CA SER A 635 23.89 -38.37 -0.66
C SER A 635 22.67 -37.81 0.06
N HIS A 636 22.74 -36.58 0.58
CA HIS A 636 21.63 -35.95 1.30
C HIS A 636 20.65 -35.20 0.39
N TYR A 637 21.15 -34.56 -0.66
CA TYR A 637 20.39 -33.63 -1.49
C TYR A 637 20.19 -34.10 -2.94
N GLY A 638 20.77 -35.25 -3.30
CA GLY A 638 20.73 -35.77 -4.65
C GLY A 638 21.70 -35.07 -5.59
N ILE A 639 21.64 -35.47 -6.86
CA ILE A 639 22.56 -35.01 -7.90
C ILE A 639 22.30 -33.54 -8.23
N ASN A 640 23.35 -32.72 -8.20
CA ASN A 640 23.31 -31.30 -8.53
C ASN A 640 24.49 -30.96 -9.45
N LEU A 641 24.22 -30.22 -10.53
CA LEU A 641 25.19 -29.75 -11.51
C LEU A 641 26.44 -29.12 -10.87
N ASN A 642 26.24 -28.25 -9.87
CA ASN A 642 27.34 -27.54 -9.21
C ASN A 642 28.27 -28.48 -8.44
N LEU A 643 27.69 -29.50 -7.78
CA LEU A 643 28.45 -30.52 -7.05
C LEU A 643 29.21 -31.43 -8.01
N LEU A 644 28.57 -31.90 -9.09
CA LEU A 644 29.23 -32.72 -10.11
C LEU A 644 30.41 -31.99 -10.76
N ASN A 645 30.21 -30.72 -11.14
CA ASN A 645 31.28 -29.91 -11.73
C ASN A 645 32.45 -29.72 -10.78
N SER A 646 32.16 -29.52 -9.49
CA SER A 646 33.17 -29.30 -8.46
C SER A 646 33.91 -30.60 -8.11
N ILE A 647 33.21 -31.73 -8.05
CA ILE A 647 33.81 -33.07 -7.89
C ILE A 647 34.71 -33.41 -9.09
N GLY A 648 34.23 -33.20 -10.32
CA GLY A 648 35.01 -33.44 -11.53
C GLY A 648 36.27 -32.57 -11.58
N GLU A 649 36.17 -31.30 -11.19
CA GLU A 649 37.34 -30.42 -11.04
C GLU A 649 38.31 -30.94 -9.98
N CYS A 650 37.82 -31.44 -8.84
CA CYS A 650 38.69 -32.05 -7.83
C CYS A 650 39.42 -33.31 -8.35
N TYR A 651 38.73 -34.22 -9.04
CA TYR A 651 39.34 -35.41 -9.64
C TYR A 651 40.37 -35.05 -10.71
N TYR A 652 40.05 -34.08 -11.57
CA TYR A 652 40.95 -33.56 -12.60
C TYR A 652 42.25 -33.03 -11.96
N ARG A 653 42.15 -32.29 -10.85
CA ARG A 653 43.30 -31.72 -10.15
C ARG A 653 44.13 -32.76 -9.39
N LEU A 654 43.53 -33.90 -9.03
CA LEU A 654 44.21 -35.08 -8.50
C LEU A 654 44.86 -35.95 -9.58
N GLY A 655 44.60 -35.67 -10.87
CA GLY A 655 45.08 -36.48 -12.00
C GLY A 655 44.29 -37.78 -12.22
N ILE A 656 43.09 -37.86 -11.64
CA ILE A 656 42.17 -38.98 -11.75
C ILE A 656 41.18 -38.65 -12.89
N TRP A 657 41.64 -38.84 -14.13
CA TRP A 657 40.99 -38.28 -15.31
C TRP A 657 39.67 -38.98 -15.69
N ASP A 658 39.58 -40.30 -15.50
CA ASP A 658 38.39 -41.09 -15.85
C ASP A 658 37.18 -40.68 -15.01
N GLU A 659 37.37 -40.52 -13.70
CA GLU A 659 36.33 -40.08 -12.77
C GLU A 659 35.97 -38.60 -12.97
N ALA A 660 36.95 -37.77 -13.35
CA ALA A 660 36.69 -36.38 -13.73
C ALA A 660 35.79 -36.30 -14.98
N LEU A 661 36.11 -37.11 -16.00
CA LEU A 661 35.34 -37.22 -17.23
C LEU A 661 33.91 -37.71 -16.92
N ALA A 662 33.77 -38.79 -16.16
CA ALA A 662 32.47 -39.34 -15.80
C ALA A 662 31.59 -38.34 -15.03
N ALA A 663 32.17 -37.57 -14.10
CA ALA A 663 31.44 -36.55 -13.35
C ALA A 663 30.95 -35.40 -14.25
N TRP A 664 31.77 -34.94 -15.19
CA TRP A 664 31.42 -33.87 -16.12
C TRP A 664 30.45 -34.33 -17.22
N GLU A 665 30.59 -35.54 -17.75
CA GLU A 665 29.61 -36.10 -18.70
C GLU A 665 28.23 -36.21 -18.06
N LYS A 666 28.16 -36.71 -16.83
CA LYS A 666 26.90 -36.76 -16.07
C LYS A 666 26.32 -35.36 -15.79
N SER A 667 27.17 -34.34 -15.65
CA SER A 667 26.73 -32.95 -15.54
C SER A 667 26.13 -32.45 -16.86
N LEU A 668 26.77 -32.75 -17.99
CA LEU A 668 26.30 -32.40 -19.34
C LEU A 668 25.02 -33.14 -19.73
N GLU A 669 24.80 -34.36 -19.23
CA GLU A 669 23.52 -35.08 -19.41
C GLU A 669 22.33 -34.34 -18.75
N ILE A 670 22.58 -33.64 -17.64
CA ILE A 670 21.55 -32.89 -16.92
C ILE A 670 21.34 -31.51 -17.57
N ASN A 671 22.42 -30.86 -17.99
CA ASN A 671 22.38 -29.61 -18.74
C ASN A 671 23.55 -29.56 -19.73
N ASP A 672 23.23 -29.66 -21.01
CA ASP A 672 24.19 -29.64 -22.11
C ASP A 672 24.77 -28.24 -22.39
N HIS A 673 24.15 -27.16 -21.91
CA HIS A 673 24.61 -25.79 -22.13
C HIS A 673 25.67 -25.35 -21.11
N GLN A 674 26.83 -26.01 -21.09
CA GLN A 674 27.96 -25.69 -20.19
C GLN A 674 29.31 -25.62 -20.94
N PRO A 675 29.60 -24.53 -21.68
CA PRO A 675 30.77 -24.44 -22.56
C PRO A 675 32.11 -24.76 -21.89
N ASP A 676 32.32 -24.28 -20.66
CA ASP A 676 33.54 -24.53 -19.89
C ASP A 676 33.72 -26.02 -19.55
N VAL A 677 32.62 -26.74 -19.34
CA VAL A 677 32.63 -28.19 -19.02
C VAL A 677 32.80 -29.00 -20.29
N GLU A 678 32.12 -28.62 -21.38
CA GLU A 678 32.29 -29.23 -22.70
C GLU A 678 33.75 -29.17 -23.16
N GLU A 679 34.39 -28.00 -23.05
CA GLU A 679 35.79 -27.83 -23.41
C GLU A 679 36.70 -28.79 -22.63
N LYS A 680 36.49 -28.89 -21.31
CA LYS A 680 37.26 -29.80 -20.44
C LYS A 680 37.07 -31.27 -20.82
N VAL A 681 35.83 -31.68 -21.11
CA VAL A 681 35.50 -33.04 -21.56
C VAL A 681 36.18 -33.35 -22.90
N ILE A 682 36.14 -32.42 -23.86
CA ILE A 682 36.80 -32.56 -25.16
C ILE A 682 38.32 -32.70 -24.99
N ILE A 683 38.93 -31.89 -24.12
CA ILE A 683 40.37 -31.94 -23.84
C ILE A 683 40.77 -33.29 -23.25
N LEU A 684 40.02 -33.81 -22.28
CA LEU A 684 40.29 -35.11 -21.66
C LEU A 684 40.15 -36.26 -22.67
N LYS A 685 39.05 -36.29 -23.43
CA LYS A 685 38.84 -37.32 -24.47
C LYS A 685 39.93 -37.34 -25.55
N LYS A 686 40.58 -36.20 -25.80
CA LYS A 686 41.70 -36.09 -26.74
C LYS A 686 43.04 -36.54 -26.16
N LYS A 687 43.17 -36.68 -24.83
CA LYS A 687 44.38 -37.18 -24.17
C LYS A 687 44.44 -38.70 -24.05
N ASP A 688 43.29 -39.38 -24.13
CA ASP A 688 43.18 -40.85 -24.16
C ASP A 688 43.34 -41.47 -25.56
N ILE A 689 43.72 -40.66 -26.56
CA ILE A 689 44.13 -41.06 -27.91
C ILE A 689 45.60 -40.73 -28.09
#